data_AF-A0A1V6HVC8-F1
#
_entry.id   AF-A0A1V6HVC8-F1
#
_cell.length_a   1.000
_cell.length_b   1.000
_cell.length_c   1.000
_cell.angle_alpha   90.00
_cell.angle_beta   90.00
_cell.angle_gamma   90.00
#
_symmetry.space_group_name_H-M   'P 1'
#
loop_
_entity.id
_entity.type
_entity.pdbx_description
1 polymer ?
#
loop_
_entity_poly.entity_id
_entity_poly.type
_entity_poly.pdbx_seq_one_letter_code
_entity_poly.pdbx_strand_id
1 'polypeptide(L)'
;MSIKPDADQIHFLARPDERRLVLCLAEAFDATYAQELGGLSYWILDPTSRTKERFGLQKEVLAIYSRHQRTDARVLTTIESFVTRPDLRHRVEKSVFLLVHSGDEGEAAKLTKSDEGKVIIPFRSAELLSSGKGELFVRSRMAEVLGAIDLFGMSSPIVSERYFFGRTELVQQLARRLSVQKENAGLFGLRKTGKTSVLFAIRRALDQGTTLVEYLDCQSPGVHNARWWQVLGNLSCRLRDTLARTRNREIDIVGRYTPETAGTAFSSDVQRLLHAARVDHMLVMLDEIEWITPGISGHLGRHWDEDFLPFWQTIRATHQETANRLTFLVAGVNPSCVQRAHFGSLPNPVFQLATPHYLEPFSEQSVHEMIRVIGRYAGLKFDATIPGVLQRRYGGHPYLVRVACSEVWRQHKSLGPDEIRVLGGKEFDAASRRIAARLAQPIKDILLSLVWWYPDEYELLQILAGGDAEFVQEYLKESPDAFVQFASYGLLRENGDFAIADIRDFIREHGEAYKRELSPFSRSDVRPEMLPAAPDLDELGRLFAKKAELELKLRKLIVMYLGVQNGWSAEKMAHAMILGLKKSDERPEPAALFVGREARDVINDLYTADLASIICRHWDLFKNVFDDHKPRFEMNMETVNRARRVDGHTKPFTSEEINEFENSYRWVLARLKNIPLEGVQFGPSKGG
;
A
#
# COMPACT_ATOMS: atom_id res chain seq x y z
N MET A 1 48.48 -9.62 10.04
CA MET A 1 49.03 -9.60 8.66
C MET A 1 48.03 -8.81 7.84
N SER A 2 48.46 -7.70 7.22
CA SER A 2 47.57 -6.76 6.51
C SER A 2 46.90 -7.32 5.26
N ILE A 3 47.51 -8.32 4.62
CA ILE A 3 46.95 -9.05 3.49
C ILE A 3 47.16 -10.53 3.77
N LYS A 4 46.10 -11.35 3.71
CA LYS A 4 46.22 -12.80 3.84
C LYS A 4 47.01 -13.38 2.65
N PRO A 5 47.88 -14.38 2.87
CA PRO A 5 48.72 -14.95 1.81
C PRO A 5 47.95 -15.34 0.56
N ASP A 6 46.79 -15.97 0.71
CA ASP A 6 45.95 -16.41 -0.41
C ASP A 6 45.45 -15.22 -1.25
N ALA A 7 45.01 -14.13 -0.61
CA ALA A 7 44.56 -12.94 -1.31
C ALA A 7 45.73 -12.23 -2.02
N ASP A 8 46.92 -12.23 -1.40
CA ASP A 8 48.12 -11.64 -1.99
C ASP A 8 48.55 -12.42 -3.24
N GLN A 9 48.55 -13.75 -3.17
CA GLN A 9 48.88 -14.65 -4.29
C GLN A 9 47.87 -14.58 -5.43
N ILE A 10 46.58 -14.54 -5.12
CA ILE A 10 45.52 -14.59 -6.14
C ILE A 10 45.40 -13.27 -6.91
N HIS A 11 45.62 -12.12 -6.26
CA HIS A 11 45.26 -10.83 -6.86
C HIS A 11 46.31 -9.73 -6.72
N PHE A 12 46.84 -9.50 -5.52
CA PHE A 12 47.63 -8.30 -5.24
C PHE A 12 49.08 -8.37 -5.72
N LEU A 13 49.72 -9.56 -5.74
CA LEU A 13 51.06 -9.72 -6.29
C LEU A 13 51.14 -9.34 -7.77
N ALA A 14 50.09 -9.65 -8.54
CA ALA A 14 49.98 -9.27 -9.95
C ALA A 14 49.60 -7.78 -10.15
N ARG A 15 49.17 -7.07 -9.10
CA ARG A 15 48.68 -5.68 -9.17
C ARG A 15 49.32 -4.81 -8.07
N PRO A 16 50.58 -4.36 -8.25
CA PRO A 16 51.32 -3.61 -7.23
C PRO A 16 50.64 -2.31 -6.78
N ASP A 17 49.95 -1.62 -7.69
CA ASP A 17 49.23 -0.37 -7.37
C ASP A 17 48.06 -0.61 -6.41
N GLU A 18 47.27 -1.66 -6.65
CA GLU A 18 46.17 -2.05 -5.76
C GLU A 18 46.70 -2.57 -4.43
N ARG A 19 47.80 -3.32 -4.46
CA ARG A 19 48.48 -3.78 -3.25
C ARG A 19 48.88 -2.60 -2.35
N ARG A 20 49.39 -1.51 -2.91
CA ARG A 20 49.72 -0.27 -2.16
C ARG A 20 48.48 0.38 -1.54
N LEU A 21 47.38 0.45 -2.30
CA LEU A 21 46.11 1.01 -1.80
C LEU A 21 45.53 0.19 -0.65
N VAL A 22 45.51 -1.14 -0.78
CA VAL A 22 45.02 -2.03 0.28
C VAL A 22 45.91 -1.98 1.52
N LEU A 23 47.23 -1.88 1.36
CA LEU A 23 48.13 -1.66 2.50
C LEU A 23 47.86 -0.33 3.21
N CYS A 24 47.32 0.68 2.53
CA CYS A 24 46.89 1.92 3.18
C CYS A 24 45.60 1.74 4.00
N LEU A 25 44.80 0.71 3.71
CA LEU A 25 43.62 0.32 4.48
C LEU A 25 43.96 -0.59 5.68
N ALA A 26 45.19 -1.13 5.73
CA ALA A 26 45.72 -1.97 6.81
C ALA A 26 45.59 -1.36 8.21
N GLU A 27 45.51 -0.03 8.26
CA GLU A 27 45.24 0.76 9.47
C GLU A 27 43.96 0.30 10.19
N ALA A 28 42.93 -0.05 9.42
CA ALA A 28 41.61 -0.39 9.94
C ALA A 28 41.15 -1.81 9.57
N PHE A 29 41.76 -2.46 8.55
CA PHE A 29 41.31 -3.73 8.02
C PHE A 29 42.43 -4.64 7.49
N ASP A 30 42.25 -5.95 7.59
CA ASP A 30 43.09 -6.95 6.92
C ASP A 30 42.40 -7.49 5.66
N ALA A 31 43.07 -7.50 4.51
CA ALA A 31 42.49 -8.01 3.27
C ALA A 31 42.48 -9.55 3.23
N THR A 32 41.30 -10.14 2.99
CA THR A 32 41.09 -11.59 3.07
C THR A 32 40.69 -12.22 1.74
N TYR A 33 40.19 -11.43 0.78
CA TYR A 33 39.86 -11.88 -0.56
C TYR A 33 39.90 -10.70 -1.54
N ALA A 34 40.26 -10.96 -2.80
CA ALA A 34 40.20 -9.97 -3.85
C ALA A 34 39.92 -10.59 -5.22
N GLN A 35 39.18 -9.87 -6.07
CA GLN A 35 38.85 -10.29 -7.42
C GLN A 35 38.61 -9.06 -8.31
N GLU A 36 38.90 -9.15 -9.61
CA GLU A 36 38.46 -8.17 -10.61
C GLU A 36 37.22 -8.66 -11.35
N LEU A 37 36.20 -7.81 -11.49
CA LEU A 37 34.98 -8.09 -12.24
C LEU A 37 34.49 -6.83 -12.96
N GLY A 38 34.33 -6.91 -14.28
CA GLY A 38 33.79 -5.80 -15.09
C GLY A 38 34.63 -4.51 -15.06
N GLY A 39 35.95 -4.63 -14.91
CA GLY A 39 36.87 -3.48 -14.83
C GLY A 39 36.94 -2.79 -13.46
N LEU A 40 36.29 -3.38 -12.44
CA LEU A 40 36.35 -2.95 -11.05
C LEU A 40 37.04 -4.02 -10.21
N SER A 41 37.82 -3.60 -9.22
CA SER A 41 38.46 -4.52 -8.27
C SER A 41 37.66 -4.54 -6.95
N TYR A 42 37.36 -5.74 -6.47
CA TYR A 42 36.57 -5.99 -5.26
C TYR A 42 37.48 -6.61 -4.22
N TRP A 43 37.49 -6.06 -3.01
CA TRP A 43 38.29 -6.53 -1.90
C TRP A 43 37.39 -6.79 -0.70
N ILE A 44 37.55 -7.95 -0.07
CA ILE A 44 36.90 -8.27 1.21
C ILE A 44 37.90 -8.01 2.32
N LEU A 45 37.48 -7.20 3.28
CA LEU A 45 38.32 -6.62 4.31
C LEU A 45 37.80 -6.98 5.70
N ASP A 46 38.58 -7.72 6.49
CA ASP A 46 38.23 -8.03 7.89
C ASP A 46 38.64 -6.87 8.81
N PRO A 47 37.71 -6.24 9.54
CA PRO A 47 38.06 -5.12 10.42
C PRO A 47 38.96 -5.57 11.58
N THR A 48 39.93 -4.74 11.94
CA THR A 48 40.77 -4.97 13.12
C THR A 48 39.94 -4.90 14.41
N SER A 49 40.47 -5.43 15.52
CA SER A 49 39.77 -5.42 16.82
C SER A 49 39.31 -4.03 17.25
N ARG A 50 40.12 -3.00 17.01
CA ARG A 50 39.78 -1.60 17.33
C ARG A 50 38.65 -1.09 16.45
N THR A 51 38.70 -1.34 15.15
CA THR A 51 37.63 -0.98 14.20
C THR A 51 36.32 -1.71 14.53
N LYS A 52 36.39 -3.02 14.85
CA LYS A 52 35.24 -3.83 15.29
C LYS A 52 34.59 -3.23 16.53
N GLU A 53 35.38 -2.86 17.53
CA GLU A 53 34.86 -2.27 18.76
C GLU A 53 34.23 -0.89 18.52
N ARG A 54 34.94 0.00 17.82
CA ARG A 54 34.54 1.39 17.61
C ARG A 54 33.31 1.57 16.75
N PHE A 55 33.20 0.79 15.68
CA PHE A 55 32.11 0.92 14.68
C PHE A 55 31.08 -0.21 14.78
N GLY A 56 31.28 -1.17 15.69
CA GLY A 56 30.37 -2.30 15.89
C GLY A 56 30.33 -3.28 14.72
N LEU A 57 31.32 -3.29 13.83
CA LEU A 57 31.38 -4.22 12.70
C LEU A 57 31.60 -5.66 13.19
N GLN A 58 30.76 -6.59 12.73
CA GLN A 58 30.85 -8.02 13.09
C GLN A 58 31.26 -8.90 11.91
N LYS A 59 31.18 -8.37 10.69
CA LYS A 59 31.46 -9.07 9.44
C LYS A 59 32.53 -8.30 8.66
N GLU A 60 33.09 -8.95 7.65
CA GLU A 60 34.02 -8.31 6.73
C GLU A 60 33.30 -7.27 5.87
N VAL A 61 34.01 -6.23 5.46
CA VAL A 61 33.48 -5.12 4.67
C VAL A 61 33.92 -5.28 3.22
N LEU A 62 33.01 -4.99 2.28
CA LEU A 62 33.37 -4.91 0.87
C LEU A 62 33.96 -3.53 0.55
N ALA A 63 35.17 -3.53 0.01
CA ALA A 63 35.79 -2.38 -0.62
C ALA A 63 35.82 -2.55 -2.13
N ILE A 64 35.51 -1.48 -2.85
CA ILE A 64 35.53 -1.45 -4.32
C ILE A 64 36.52 -0.41 -4.77
N TYR A 65 37.37 -0.80 -5.70
CA TYR A 65 38.29 0.11 -6.36
C TYR A 65 37.87 0.34 -7.81
N SER A 66 37.54 1.60 -8.11
CA SER A 66 37.31 2.09 -9.47
C SER A 66 38.53 2.85 -9.96
N ARG A 67 39.15 2.33 -11.03
CA ARG A 67 40.25 2.99 -11.75
C ARG A 67 39.78 4.16 -12.62
N HIS A 68 38.49 4.21 -12.95
CA HIS A 68 37.93 5.21 -13.83
C HIS A 68 37.72 6.54 -13.10
N GLN A 69 38.00 7.65 -13.80
CA GLN A 69 37.74 9.00 -13.28
C GLN A 69 36.25 9.30 -13.14
N ARG A 70 35.40 8.60 -13.90
CA ARG A 70 33.96 8.67 -13.78
C ARG A 70 33.42 7.54 -12.92
N THR A 71 32.72 7.89 -11.85
CA THR A 71 32.10 6.89 -10.96
C THR A 71 30.63 6.78 -11.33
N ASP A 72 30.28 5.71 -12.05
CA ASP A 72 28.96 5.55 -12.70
C ASP A 72 27.99 4.72 -11.82
N ALA A 73 26.69 4.84 -12.07
CA ALA A 73 25.61 4.10 -11.37
C ALA A 73 25.79 2.57 -11.41
N ARG A 74 26.58 2.08 -12.38
CA ARG A 74 26.99 0.67 -12.51
C ARG A 74 27.69 0.12 -11.25
N VAL A 75 28.37 0.95 -10.48
CA VAL A 75 29.01 0.52 -9.21
C VAL A 75 27.95 0.02 -8.22
N LEU A 76 26.79 0.68 -8.12
CA LEU A 76 25.71 0.28 -7.21
C LEU A 76 25.07 -1.04 -7.64
N THR A 77 24.77 -1.18 -8.93
CA THR A 77 24.23 -2.44 -9.48
C THR A 77 25.19 -3.61 -9.29
N THR A 78 26.51 -3.36 -9.37
CA THR A 78 27.52 -4.40 -9.18
C THR A 78 27.80 -4.70 -7.72
N ILE A 79 27.64 -3.74 -6.80
CA ILE A 79 27.60 -4.00 -5.35
C ILE A 79 26.50 -5.02 -5.05
N GLU A 80 25.30 -4.81 -5.59
CA GLU A 80 24.15 -5.68 -5.33
C GLU A 80 24.35 -7.09 -5.88
N SER A 81 24.89 -7.22 -7.10
CA SER A 81 25.19 -8.54 -7.67
C SER A 81 26.33 -9.26 -6.94
N PHE A 82 27.31 -8.52 -6.41
CA PHE A 82 28.46 -9.12 -5.73
C PHE A 82 28.11 -9.59 -4.31
N VAL A 83 27.37 -8.78 -3.55
CA VAL A 83 26.98 -9.10 -2.16
C VAL A 83 25.93 -10.21 -2.09
N THR A 84 25.16 -10.43 -3.15
CA THR A 84 24.15 -11.50 -3.23
C THR A 84 24.73 -12.87 -3.57
N ARG A 85 26.02 -12.95 -3.94
CA ARG A 85 26.67 -14.23 -4.26
C ARG A 85 26.67 -15.21 -3.06
N PRO A 86 26.33 -16.50 -3.27
CA PRO A 86 26.18 -17.47 -2.17
C PRO A 86 27.42 -17.61 -1.26
N ASP A 87 28.62 -17.50 -1.84
CA ASP A 87 29.91 -17.62 -1.14
C ASP A 87 30.24 -16.41 -0.24
N LEU A 88 29.65 -15.23 -0.51
CA LEU A 88 29.96 -13.98 0.18
C LEU A 88 28.79 -13.43 1.01
N ARG A 89 27.56 -13.81 0.67
CA ARG A 89 26.32 -13.27 1.24
C ARG A 89 26.24 -13.26 2.77
N HIS A 90 26.74 -14.32 3.41
CA HIS A 90 26.71 -14.46 4.86
C HIS A 90 27.96 -13.89 5.55
N ARG A 91 29.04 -13.74 4.78
CA ARG A 91 30.38 -13.36 5.20
C ARG A 91 30.59 -11.84 5.25
N VAL A 92 29.92 -11.11 4.36
CA VAL A 92 30.12 -9.66 4.16
C VAL A 92 29.03 -8.82 4.84
N GLU A 93 29.42 -7.66 5.35
CA GLU A 93 28.57 -6.59 5.86
C GLU A 93 27.73 -5.98 4.73
N LYS A 94 26.43 -5.81 4.96
CA LYS A 94 25.48 -5.36 3.93
C LYS A 94 25.14 -3.87 4.02
N SER A 95 25.56 -3.21 5.11
CA SER A 95 25.20 -1.83 5.40
C SER A 95 26.33 -0.82 5.20
N VAL A 96 27.59 -1.26 5.20
CA VAL A 96 28.76 -0.39 5.08
C VAL A 96 29.66 -0.90 3.96
N PHE A 97 30.05 0.00 3.07
CA PHE A 97 30.90 -0.28 1.91
C PHE A 97 32.01 0.76 1.80
N LEU A 98 33.19 0.37 1.37
CA LEU A 98 34.27 1.33 1.07
C LEU A 98 34.38 1.51 -0.44
N LEU A 99 34.52 2.76 -0.89
CA LEU A 99 34.72 3.07 -2.29
C LEU A 99 36.04 3.79 -2.47
N VAL A 100 37.02 3.12 -3.07
CA VAL A 100 38.28 3.74 -3.49
C VAL A 100 38.14 4.17 -4.94
N HIS A 101 38.39 5.45 -5.23
CA HIS A 101 38.25 5.99 -6.59
C HIS A 101 39.39 6.94 -6.95
N SER A 102 39.63 7.09 -8.25
CA SER A 102 40.61 8.05 -8.80
C SER A 102 39.96 9.31 -9.39
N GLY A 103 38.63 9.43 -9.32
CA GLY A 103 37.84 10.57 -9.82
C GLY A 103 37.72 11.76 -8.86
N ASP A 104 36.96 12.78 -9.29
CA ASP A 104 36.68 13.99 -8.49
C ASP A 104 35.71 13.73 -7.32
N GLU A 105 35.78 14.55 -6.26
CA GLU A 105 35.00 14.44 -5.02
C GLU A 105 33.52 14.65 -5.28
N GLY A 106 33.18 15.53 -6.23
CA GLY A 106 31.81 15.83 -6.62
C GLY A 106 31.07 14.64 -7.23
N GLU A 107 31.77 13.65 -7.79
CA GLU A 107 31.13 12.44 -8.33
C GLU A 107 30.92 11.36 -7.26
N ALA A 108 31.88 11.16 -6.37
CA ALA A 108 31.73 10.24 -5.23
C ALA A 108 30.60 10.69 -4.28
N ALA A 109 30.42 12.01 -4.12
CA ALA A 109 29.32 12.61 -3.36
C ALA A 109 27.93 12.30 -3.96
N LYS A 110 27.82 12.04 -5.27
CA LYS A 110 26.56 11.68 -5.93
C LYS A 110 26.16 10.23 -5.63
N LEU A 111 27.13 9.31 -5.58
CA LEU A 111 26.89 7.90 -5.27
C LEU A 111 26.54 7.66 -3.80
N THR A 112 27.22 8.37 -2.90
CA THR A 112 26.97 8.29 -1.44
C THR A 112 25.59 8.82 -1.03
N LYS A 113 24.96 9.68 -1.84
CA LYS A 113 23.60 10.20 -1.60
C LYS A 113 22.46 9.36 -2.17
N SER A 114 22.77 8.32 -2.95
CA SER A 114 21.80 7.67 -3.84
C SER A 114 21.08 6.44 -3.27
N ASP A 115 21.49 5.90 -2.11
CA ASP A 115 20.88 4.69 -1.53
C ASP A 115 20.63 4.87 -0.02
N GLU A 116 19.36 4.98 0.37
CA GLU A 116 18.92 5.22 1.76
C GLU A 116 19.24 4.04 2.72
N GLY A 117 19.61 2.87 2.20
CA GLY A 117 19.88 1.67 3.00
C GLY A 117 21.36 1.31 3.18
N LYS A 118 22.29 1.99 2.47
CA LYS A 118 23.71 1.63 2.43
C LYS A 118 24.58 2.86 2.71
N VAL A 119 25.58 2.69 3.57
CA VAL A 119 26.59 3.72 3.84
C VAL A 119 27.82 3.42 3.01
N ILE A 120 28.10 4.27 2.02
CA ILE A 120 29.33 4.21 1.21
C ILE A 120 30.33 5.21 1.79
N ILE A 121 31.53 4.73 2.11
CA ILE A 121 32.62 5.54 2.65
C ILE A 121 33.64 5.77 1.53
N PRO A 122 33.70 6.97 0.95
CA PRO A 122 34.56 7.25 -0.19
C PRO A 122 35.99 7.56 0.25
N PHE A 123 36.95 7.08 -0.53
CA PHE A 123 38.36 7.35 -0.42
C PHE A 123 38.95 7.68 -1.79
N ARG A 124 39.64 8.82 -1.88
CA ARG A 124 40.44 9.12 -3.06
C ARG A 124 41.74 8.31 -3.02
N SER A 125 42.09 7.67 -4.13
CA SER A 125 43.32 6.89 -4.26
C SER A 125 44.56 7.75 -3.97
N ALA A 126 44.61 8.98 -4.48
CA ALA A 126 45.67 9.94 -4.20
C ALA A 126 45.77 10.33 -2.72
N GLU A 127 44.63 10.46 -2.03
CA GLU A 127 44.58 10.80 -0.61
C GLU A 127 45.06 9.63 0.26
N LEU A 128 44.63 8.40 -0.05
CA LEU A 128 45.10 7.19 0.63
C LEU A 128 46.60 6.99 0.49
N LEU A 129 47.20 7.36 -0.65
CA LEU A 129 48.63 7.22 -0.91
C LEU A 129 49.46 8.39 -0.37
N SER A 130 48.82 9.46 0.11
CA SER A 130 49.52 10.63 0.67
C SER A 130 50.26 10.27 1.95
N SER A 131 51.52 10.68 2.04
CA SER A 131 52.36 10.54 3.25
C SER A 131 51.90 11.43 4.41
N GLY A 132 51.11 12.48 4.15
CA GLY A 132 50.60 13.43 5.14
C GLY A 132 49.20 13.13 5.69
N LYS A 133 48.60 11.99 5.34
CA LYS A 133 47.20 11.65 5.68
C LYS A 133 46.92 11.41 7.18
N GLY A 134 47.97 11.22 7.99
CA GLY A 134 47.87 10.88 9.41
C GLY A 134 47.68 9.38 9.67
N GLU A 135 47.99 8.94 10.88
CA GLU A 135 48.02 7.51 11.26
C GLU A 135 46.64 6.88 11.41
N LEU A 136 45.59 7.67 11.63
CA LEU A 136 44.22 7.19 11.87
C LEU A 136 43.27 7.56 10.72
N PHE A 137 43.82 7.75 9.52
CA PHE A 137 43.10 8.33 8.40
C PHE A 137 41.81 7.57 8.03
N VAL A 138 41.88 6.23 7.92
CA VAL A 138 40.73 5.41 7.50
C VAL A 138 39.65 5.44 8.56
N ARG A 139 40.00 5.20 9.82
CA ARG A 139 39.05 5.31 10.94
C ARG A 139 38.48 6.72 11.10
N SER A 140 39.26 7.77 10.82
CA SER A 140 38.78 9.16 10.91
C SER A 140 37.72 9.44 9.86
N ARG A 141 37.94 9.02 8.61
CA ARG A 141 36.95 9.14 7.55
C ARG A 141 35.70 8.32 7.86
N MET A 142 35.87 7.10 8.40
CA MET A 142 34.74 6.28 8.84
C MET A 142 33.93 6.97 9.95
N ALA A 143 34.58 7.55 10.95
CA ALA A 143 33.94 8.26 12.05
C ALA A 143 33.20 9.51 11.57
N GLU A 144 33.76 10.25 10.62
CA GLU A 144 33.10 11.38 9.97
C GLU A 144 31.82 10.95 9.25
N VAL A 145 31.91 9.96 8.36
CA VAL A 145 30.78 9.52 7.52
C VAL A 145 29.71 8.83 8.37
N LEU A 146 30.08 7.83 9.18
CA LEU A 146 29.11 7.09 10.01
C LEU A 146 28.55 7.95 11.15
N GLY A 147 29.35 8.85 11.71
CA GLY A 147 28.94 9.77 12.76
C GLY A 147 28.03 10.91 12.29
N ALA A 148 28.02 11.22 10.98
CA ALA A 148 27.12 12.19 10.39
C ALA A 148 25.70 11.63 10.13
N ILE A 149 25.53 10.31 10.16
CA ILE A 149 24.29 9.63 9.79
C ILE A 149 23.47 9.28 11.03
N ASP A 150 22.26 9.83 11.12
CA ASP A 150 21.31 9.50 12.17
C ASP A 150 20.59 8.18 11.89
N LEU A 151 21.25 7.06 12.17
CA LEU A 151 20.65 5.72 12.03
C LEU A 151 19.43 5.52 12.95
N PHE A 152 19.36 6.24 14.08
CA PHE A 152 18.17 6.24 14.93
C PHE A 152 16.99 6.95 14.25
N GLY A 153 17.23 8.03 13.53
CA GLY A 153 16.22 8.87 12.88
C GLY A 153 15.72 8.39 11.51
N MET A 154 16.35 7.40 10.88
CA MET A 154 15.93 6.89 9.55
C MET A 154 14.48 6.36 9.55
N SER A 155 13.64 6.93 8.69
CA SER A 155 12.21 6.60 8.56
C SER A 155 11.91 5.40 7.67
N SER A 156 12.82 5.06 6.74
CA SER A 156 12.60 3.97 5.78
C SER A 156 12.62 2.60 6.50
N PRO A 157 11.74 1.64 6.12
CA PRO A 157 11.75 0.30 6.69
C PRO A 157 13.16 -0.25 6.55
N ILE A 158 13.80 -0.57 7.67
CA ILE A 158 15.22 -0.86 7.61
C ILE A 158 15.41 -2.20 6.88
N VAL A 159 15.85 -2.12 5.62
CA VAL A 159 15.92 -3.23 4.66
C VAL A 159 17.09 -4.18 4.96
N SER A 160 17.73 -4.06 6.11
CA SER A 160 18.84 -4.90 6.54
C SER A 160 18.41 -5.82 7.69
N GLU A 161 18.77 -7.11 7.60
CA GLU A 161 18.59 -8.12 8.67
C GLU A 161 19.16 -7.64 10.03
N ARG A 162 20.11 -6.70 10.01
CA ARG A 162 20.84 -6.21 11.19
C ARG A 162 19.99 -5.34 12.13
N TYR A 163 18.83 -4.87 11.68
CA TYR A 163 17.98 -3.96 12.43
C TYR A 163 16.66 -4.60 12.87
N PHE A 164 16.60 -5.93 12.82
CA PHE A 164 15.43 -6.73 13.14
C PHE A 164 15.45 -7.20 14.61
N PHE A 165 15.47 -6.25 15.53
CA PHE A 165 15.65 -6.48 16.97
C PHE A 165 14.44 -7.18 17.58
N GLY A 166 14.64 -8.26 18.34
CA GLY A 166 13.57 -8.96 19.07
C GLY A 166 12.46 -9.58 18.24
N ARG A 167 12.54 -9.58 16.90
CA ARG A 167 11.47 -10.07 16.00
C ARG A 167 11.82 -11.36 15.26
N THR A 168 13.06 -11.85 15.40
CA THR A 168 13.57 -13.02 14.66
C THR A 168 12.71 -14.26 14.87
N GLU A 169 12.32 -14.53 16.12
CA GLU A 169 11.49 -15.69 16.45
C GLU A 169 10.11 -15.61 15.81
N LEU A 170 9.43 -14.45 15.90
CA LEU A 170 8.15 -14.19 15.25
C LEU A 170 8.22 -14.40 13.74
N VAL A 171 9.27 -13.90 13.07
CA VAL A 171 9.44 -14.12 11.62
C VAL A 171 9.65 -15.57 11.28
N GLN A 172 10.48 -16.28 12.04
CA GLN A 172 10.69 -17.71 11.79
C GLN A 172 9.41 -18.51 12.03
N GLN A 173 8.65 -18.18 13.07
CA GLN A 173 7.35 -18.80 13.35
C GLN A 173 6.36 -18.55 12.21
N LEU A 174 6.18 -17.30 11.79
CA LEU A 174 5.27 -16.93 10.69
C LEU A 174 5.72 -17.54 9.36
N ALA A 175 7.02 -17.50 9.05
CA ALA A 175 7.56 -18.10 7.83
C ALA A 175 7.30 -19.62 7.79
N ARG A 176 7.51 -20.34 8.90
CA ARG A 176 7.17 -21.78 9.00
C ARG A 176 5.67 -22.03 8.87
N ARG A 177 4.84 -21.21 9.54
CA ARG A 177 3.37 -21.33 9.48
C ARG A 177 2.84 -21.19 8.06
N LEU A 178 3.30 -20.16 7.36
CA LEU A 178 2.86 -19.86 6.01
C LEU A 178 3.40 -20.87 5.00
N SER A 179 4.70 -21.20 5.04
CA SER A 179 5.32 -22.04 3.99
C SER A 179 5.25 -23.54 4.24
N VAL A 180 5.47 -23.99 5.49
CA VAL A 180 5.57 -25.42 5.82
C VAL A 180 4.23 -25.97 6.27
N GLN A 181 3.57 -25.28 7.20
CA GLN A 181 2.24 -25.69 7.70
C GLN A 181 1.13 -25.34 6.71
N LYS A 182 1.40 -24.41 5.77
CA LYS A 182 0.43 -23.93 4.78
C LYS A 182 -0.83 -23.34 5.41
N GLU A 183 -0.65 -22.68 6.55
CA GLU A 183 -1.72 -22.02 7.31
C GLU A 183 -1.63 -20.50 7.15
N ASN A 184 -2.77 -19.84 7.02
CA ASN A 184 -2.82 -18.39 6.91
C ASN A 184 -2.55 -17.73 8.27
N ALA A 185 -2.11 -16.49 8.24
CA ALA A 185 -1.77 -15.73 9.44
C ALA A 185 -2.20 -14.27 9.34
N GLY A 186 -2.34 -13.63 10.49
CA GLY A 186 -2.53 -12.19 10.62
C GLY A 186 -1.41 -11.58 11.45
N LEU A 187 -0.98 -10.37 11.11
CA LEU A 187 0.04 -9.61 11.84
C LEU A 187 -0.50 -8.23 12.22
N PHE A 188 -0.83 -8.05 13.49
CA PHE A 188 -1.50 -6.85 13.97
C PHE A 188 -0.64 -6.06 14.95
N GLY A 189 -0.75 -4.74 14.91
CA GLY A 189 -0.03 -3.87 15.82
C GLY A 189 -0.23 -2.40 15.48
N LEU A 190 0.09 -1.52 16.42
CA LEU A 190 -0.07 -0.08 16.22
C LEU A 190 0.81 0.45 15.08
N ARG A 191 0.52 1.67 14.64
CA ARG A 191 1.35 2.36 13.67
C ARG A 191 2.77 2.53 14.20
N LYS A 192 3.78 2.46 13.32
CA LYS A 192 5.21 2.61 13.67
C LYS A 192 5.79 1.55 14.62
N THR A 193 5.11 0.42 14.84
CA THR A 193 5.62 -0.73 15.64
C THR A 193 6.57 -1.65 14.87
N GLY A 194 6.63 -1.51 13.53
CA GLY A 194 7.52 -2.29 12.67
C GLY A 194 6.85 -3.39 11.84
N LYS A 195 5.51 -3.40 11.70
CA LYS A 195 4.74 -4.37 10.88
C LYS A 195 5.35 -4.59 9.49
N THR A 196 5.46 -3.53 8.70
CA THR A 196 6.01 -3.59 7.34
C THR A 196 7.46 -4.11 7.32
N SER A 197 8.27 -3.81 8.35
CA SER A 197 9.62 -4.37 8.48
C SER A 197 9.60 -5.89 8.72
N VAL A 198 8.65 -6.41 9.51
CA VAL A 198 8.42 -7.86 9.69
C VAL A 198 7.97 -8.50 8.38
N LEU A 199 7.05 -7.87 7.65
CA LEU A 199 6.59 -8.36 6.35
C LEU A 199 7.77 -8.51 5.38
N PHE A 200 8.60 -7.48 5.21
CA PHE A 200 9.79 -7.59 4.35
C PHE A 200 10.80 -8.64 4.84
N ALA A 201 10.91 -8.85 6.16
CA ALA A 201 11.73 -9.93 6.71
C ALA A 201 11.20 -11.32 6.35
N ILE A 202 9.89 -11.56 6.47
CA ILE A 202 9.23 -12.80 6.04
C ILE A 202 9.45 -13.03 4.55
N ARG A 203 9.22 -12.00 3.72
CA ARG A 203 9.46 -12.07 2.28
C ARG A 203 10.87 -12.55 1.98
N ARG A 204 11.91 -11.90 2.53
CA ARG A 204 13.32 -12.29 2.31
C ARG A 204 13.67 -13.69 2.80
N ALA A 205 13.03 -14.14 3.89
CA ALA A 205 13.24 -15.48 4.43
C ALA A 205 12.68 -16.56 3.48
N LEU A 206 11.57 -16.25 2.78
CA LEU A 206 10.89 -17.17 1.87
C LEU A 206 11.34 -17.06 0.41
N ASP A 207 11.88 -15.91 -0.01
CA ASP A 207 12.34 -15.62 -1.39
C ASP A 207 13.49 -16.53 -1.86
N GLN A 208 14.13 -17.24 -0.94
CA GLN A 208 15.25 -18.15 -1.22
C GLN A 208 14.80 -19.59 -1.51
N GLY A 209 13.50 -19.86 -1.43
CA GLY A 209 12.95 -21.20 -1.57
C GLY A 209 12.14 -21.37 -2.85
N THR A 210 11.35 -22.43 -2.86
CA THR A 210 10.35 -22.71 -3.89
C THR A 210 9.07 -21.89 -3.71
N THR A 211 9.07 -20.87 -2.84
CA THR A 211 7.92 -20.00 -2.57
C THR A 211 7.95 -18.75 -3.44
N LEU A 212 6.83 -18.39 -4.07
CA LEU A 212 6.63 -17.06 -4.64
C LEU A 212 5.93 -16.17 -3.61
N VAL A 213 6.42 -14.95 -3.40
CA VAL A 213 5.85 -14.02 -2.42
C VAL A 213 5.47 -12.70 -3.08
N GLU A 214 4.20 -12.33 -2.98
CA GLU A 214 3.69 -11.03 -3.39
C GLU A 214 3.27 -10.18 -2.19
N TYR A 215 3.57 -8.88 -2.26
CA TYR A 215 3.25 -7.89 -1.25
C TYR A 215 2.34 -6.82 -1.84
N LEU A 216 1.18 -6.58 -1.22
CA LEU A 216 0.21 -5.57 -1.60
C LEU A 216 0.01 -4.61 -0.43
N ASP A 217 0.11 -3.32 -0.73
CA ASP A 217 -0.31 -2.26 0.16
C ASP A 217 -1.78 -1.94 -0.15
N CYS A 218 -2.68 -2.25 0.78
CA CYS A 218 -4.11 -2.07 0.60
C CYS A 218 -4.53 -0.60 0.61
N GLN A 219 -3.68 0.32 1.09
CA GLN A 219 -3.90 1.76 0.98
C GLN A 219 -3.69 2.28 -0.45
N SER A 220 -2.92 1.57 -1.27
CA SER A 220 -2.62 1.99 -2.64
C SER A 220 -3.91 2.14 -3.46
N PRO A 221 -4.08 3.22 -4.25
CA PRO A 221 -5.26 3.40 -5.09
C PRO A 221 -5.51 2.24 -6.07
N GLY A 222 -4.46 1.51 -6.48
CA GLY A 222 -4.57 0.32 -7.33
C GLY A 222 -5.17 -0.91 -6.63
N VAL A 223 -5.36 -0.85 -5.32
CA VAL A 223 -6.06 -1.86 -4.51
C VAL A 223 -7.32 -1.23 -3.94
N HIS A 224 -7.17 -0.17 -3.14
CA HIS A 224 -8.25 0.48 -2.42
C HIS A 224 -9.40 0.94 -3.31
N ASN A 225 -9.13 1.60 -4.44
CA ASN A 225 -10.18 2.10 -5.34
C ASN A 225 -10.57 1.07 -6.43
N ALA A 226 -9.87 -0.06 -6.50
CA ALA A 226 -10.10 -1.07 -7.50
C ALA A 226 -11.16 -2.06 -7.01
N ARG A 227 -12.00 -2.54 -7.93
CA ARG A 227 -12.99 -3.57 -7.60
C ARG A 227 -12.32 -4.93 -7.40
N TRP A 228 -12.94 -5.83 -6.64
CA TRP A 228 -12.32 -7.11 -6.26
C TRP A 228 -11.75 -7.93 -7.44
N TRP A 229 -12.45 -7.99 -8.58
CA TRP A 229 -11.99 -8.72 -9.76
C TRP A 229 -10.75 -8.10 -10.40
N GLN A 230 -10.61 -6.77 -10.34
CA GLN A 230 -9.44 -6.05 -10.82
C GLN A 230 -8.23 -6.32 -9.91
N VAL A 231 -8.45 -6.35 -8.59
CA VAL A 231 -7.40 -6.69 -7.62
C VAL A 231 -6.89 -8.11 -7.85
N LEU A 232 -7.77 -9.09 -8.07
CA LEU A 232 -7.39 -10.46 -8.40
C LEU A 232 -6.61 -10.56 -9.72
N GLY A 233 -7.06 -9.87 -10.78
CA GLY A 233 -6.35 -9.84 -12.05
C GLY A 233 -4.96 -9.23 -11.94
N ASN A 234 -4.86 -8.11 -11.22
CA ASN A 234 -3.58 -7.46 -10.92
C ASN A 234 -2.66 -8.38 -10.11
N LEU A 235 -3.20 -9.10 -9.13
CA LEU A 235 -2.45 -10.06 -8.32
C LEU A 235 -1.89 -11.21 -9.18
N SER A 236 -2.70 -11.80 -10.06
CA SER A 236 -2.25 -12.83 -10.99
C SER A 236 -1.12 -12.32 -11.90
N CYS A 237 -1.27 -11.12 -12.47
CA CYS A 237 -0.22 -10.48 -13.28
C CYS A 237 1.09 -10.32 -12.51
N ARG A 238 1.01 -9.86 -11.27
CA ARG A 238 2.19 -9.68 -10.42
C ARG A 238 2.87 -11.00 -10.06
N LEU A 239 2.09 -12.04 -9.73
CA LEU A 239 2.61 -13.38 -9.47
C LEU A 239 3.33 -13.95 -10.70
N ARG A 240 2.75 -13.79 -11.89
CA ARG A 240 3.41 -14.15 -13.16
C ARG A 240 4.72 -13.39 -13.36
N ASP A 241 4.71 -12.07 -13.20
CA ASP A 241 5.89 -11.23 -13.43
C ASP A 241 7.01 -11.54 -12.43
N THR A 242 6.67 -11.88 -11.20
CA THR A 242 7.64 -12.34 -10.20
C THR A 242 8.17 -13.73 -10.53
N LEU A 243 7.34 -14.64 -11.01
CA LEU A 243 7.80 -15.94 -11.49
C LEU A 243 8.75 -15.81 -12.70
N ALA A 244 8.42 -14.95 -13.67
CA ALA A 244 9.26 -14.67 -14.81
C ALA A 244 10.63 -14.11 -14.39
N ARG A 245 10.65 -13.13 -13.48
CA ARG A 245 11.90 -12.54 -12.97
C ARG A 245 12.74 -13.51 -12.14
N THR A 246 12.13 -14.32 -11.30
CA THR A 246 12.86 -15.19 -10.34
C THR A 246 13.24 -16.53 -10.94
N ARG A 247 12.50 -17.04 -11.93
CA ARG A 247 12.70 -18.39 -12.48
C ARG A 247 12.83 -18.44 -14.01
N ASN A 248 12.89 -17.28 -14.67
CA ASN A 248 13.04 -17.15 -16.12
C ASN A 248 12.02 -18.00 -16.90
N ARG A 249 10.77 -18.01 -16.43
CA ARG A 249 9.64 -18.69 -17.06
C ARG A 249 8.46 -17.75 -17.23
N GLU A 250 8.07 -17.53 -18.47
CA GLU A 250 6.85 -16.82 -18.81
C GLU A 250 5.69 -17.79 -18.90
N ILE A 251 4.55 -17.39 -18.34
CA ILE A 251 3.31 -18.14 -18.35
C ILE A 251 2.20 -17.16 -18.66
N ASP A 252 1.37 -17.49 -19.64
CA ASP A 252 0.25 -16.64 -19.99
C ASP A 252 -0.85 -16.74 -18.94
N ILE A 253 -1.33 -15.57 -18.55
CA ILE A 253 -2.59 -15.41 -17.83
C ILE A 253 -3.67 -15.40 -18.88
N VAL A 254 -4.57 -16.37 -18.81
CA VAL A 254 -5.63 -16.56 -19.81
C VAL A 254 -6.97 -16.15 -19.25
N GLY A 255 -7.09 -16.06 -17.92
CA GLY A 255 -8.27 -15.62 -17.22
C GLY A 255 -8.74 -14.24 -17.65
N ARG A 256 -10.01 -14.13 -18.07
CA ARG A 256 -10.69 -12.83 -18.17
C ARG A 256 -11.18 -12.47 -16.78
N TYR A 257 -10.80 -11.30 -16.26
CA TYR A 257 -11.20 -10.85 -14.94
C TYR A 257 -12.39 -9.90 -15.05
N THR A 258 -13.60 -10.45 -15.02
CA THR A 258 -14.87 -9.72 -14.86
C THR A 258 -15.54 -10.17 -13.56
N PRO A 259 -16.58 -9.47 -13.06
CA PRO A 259 -17.30 -9.90 -11.85
C PRO A 259 -17.78 -11.36 -11.91
N GLU A 260 -18.14 -11.86 -13.08
CA GLU A 260 -18.71 -13.20 -13.26
C GLU A 260 -17.63 -14.30 -13.37
N THR A 261 -16.44 -13.95 -13.88
CA THR A 261 -15.41 -14.94 -14.24
C THR A 261 -14.17 -14.88 -13.36
N ALA A 262 -13.98 -13.82 -12.57
CA ALA A 262 -12.74 -13.61 -11.82
C ALA A 262 -12.45 -14.72 -10.80
N GLY A 263 -13.48 -15.30 -10.16
CA GLY A 263 -13.31 -16.41 -9.22
C GLY A 263 -12.63 -17.63 -9.86
N THR A 264 -13.20 -18.12 -10.96
CA THR A 264 -12.67 -19.30 -11.68
C THR A 264 -11.37 -18.99 -12.43
N ALA A 265 -11.27 -17.78 -13.00
CA ALA A 265 -10.06 -17.29 -13.66
C ALA A 265 -8.86 -17.28 -12.71
N PHE A 266 -9.03 -16.69 -11.53
CA PHE A 266 -7.98 -16.59 -10.52
C PHE A 266 -7.50 -17.97 -10.07
N SER A 267 -8.43 -18.88 -9.71
CA SER A 267 -8.09 -20.26 -9.36
C SER A 267 -7.31 -20.98 -10.45
N SER A 268 -7.75 -20.87 -11.72
CA SER A 268 -7.08 -21.52 -12.85
C SER A 268 -5.68 -20.97 -13.08
N ASP A 269 -5.53 -19.64 -13.06
CA ASP A 269 -4.25 -19.00 -13.28
C ASP A 269 -3.26 -19.32 -12.15
N VAL A 270 -3.69 -19.28 -10.88
CA VAL A 270 -2.84 -19.66 -9.73
C VAL A 270 -2.40 -21.13 -9.84
N GLN A 271 -3.30 -22.05 -10.19
CA GLN A 271 -2.92 -23.46 -10.40
C GLN A 271 -1.88 -23.61 -11.50
N ARG A 272 -2.03 -22.93 -12.64
CA ARG A 272 -1.03 -22.95 -13.73
C ARG A 272 0.32 -22.43 -13.26
N LEU A 273 0.33 -21.32 -12.55
CA LEU A 273 1.55 -20.73 -11.99
C LEU A 273 2.21 -21.68 -10.97
N LEU A 274 1.42 -22.39 -10.14
CA LEU A 274 1.91 -23.38 -9.16
C LEU A 274 2.45 -24.65 -9.81
N HIS A 275 1.87 -25.10 -10.92
CA HIS A 275 2.34 -26.27 -11.67
C HIS A 275 3.63 -25.99 -12.43
N ALA A 276 3.86 -24.73 -12.78
CA ALA A 276 5.08 -24.34 -13.45
C ALA A 276 6.28 -24.22 -12.51
N ALA A 277 7.46 -24.40 -13.09
CA ALA A 277 8.76 -24.08 -12.50
C ALA A 277 9.05 -24.63 -11.08
N ARG A 278 8.34 -25.67 -10.62
CA ARG A 278 8.47 -26.23 -9.26
C ARG A 278 8.15 -25.20 -8.16
N VAL A 279 7.11 -24.38 -8.33
CA VAL A 279 6.66 -23.46 -7.28
C VAL A 279 5.90 -24.25 -6.24
N ASP A 280 6.48 -24.57 -5.09
CA ASP A 280 5.79 -25.40 -4.09
C ASP A 280 4.67 -24.63 -3.38
N HIS A 281 4.85 -23.31 -3.25
CA HIS A 281 4.01 -22.45 -2.43
C HIS A 281 3.94 -21.00 -2.98
N MET A 282 2.82 -20.34 -2.77
CA MET A 282 2.59 -18.92 -3.04
C MET A 282 2.08 -18.24 -1.79
N LEU A 283 2.66 -17.10 -1.44
CA LEU A 283 2.25 -16.26 -0.34
C LEU A 283 1.79 -14.90 -0.85
N VAL A 284 0.60 -14.47 -0.45
CA VAL A 284 0.07 -13.13 -0.71
C VAL A 284 0.01 -12.36 0.60
N MET A 285 0.76 -11.27 0.70
CA MET A 285 0.82 -10.42 1.88
C MET A 285 0.03 -9.14 1.63
N LEU A 286 -0.94 -8.85 2.48
CA LEU A 286 -1.80 -7.66 2.39
C LEU A 286 -1.53 -6.76 3.60
N ASP A 287 -0.79 -5.67 3.42
CA ASP A 287 -0.55 -4.66 4.48
C ASP A 287 -1.65 -3.59 4.48
N GLU A 288 -1.85 -2.96 5.64
CA GLU A 288 -2.91 -1.96 5.91
C GLU A 288 -4.32 -2.48 5.51
N ILE A 289 -4.66 -3.70 5.94
CA ILE A 289 -5.90 -4.41 5.56
C ILE A 289 -7.21 -3.66 5.87
N GLU A 290 -7.16 -2.68 6.77
CA GLU A 290 -8.29 -1.82 7.14
C GLU A 290 -8.93 -1.14 5.94
N TRP A 291 -8.12 -0.78 4.95
CA TRP A 291 -8.57 -0.08 3.75
C TRP A 291 -9.51 -0.92 2.88
N ILE A 292 -9.46 -2.24 2.99
CA ILE A 292 -10.34 -3.15 2.26
C ILE A 292 -11.28 -3.95 3.16
N THR A 293 -11.41 -3.57 4.45
CA THR A 293 -12.25 -4.28 5.42
C THR A 293 -13.60 -3.56 5.62
N PRO A 294 -14.76 -4.25 5.48
CA PRO A 294 -16.08 -3.64 5.57
C PRO A 294 -16.34 -2.91 6.88
N GLY A 295 -17.05 -1.79 6.79
CA GLY A 295 -17.43 -0.95 7.93
C GLY A 295 -16.27 -0.20 8.60
N ILE A 296 -15.04 -0.51 8.23
CA ILE A 296 -13.80 0.16 8.67
C ILE A 296 -13.32 1.08 7.55
N SER A 297 -13.23 0.59 6.32
CA SER A 297 -12.86 1.40 5.17
C SER A 297 -13.69 2.69 5.11
N GLY A 298 -13.01 3.84 5.17
CA GLY A 298 -13.65 5.15 5.21
C GLY A 298 -14.48 5.44 3.96
N HIS A 299 -15.01 6.65 3.81
CA HIS A 299 -15.89 7.01 2.69
C HIS A 299 -15.35 6.66 1.30
N LEU A 300 -14.03 6.74 1.11
CA LEU A 300 -13.38 6.43 -0.16
C LEU A 300 -13.37 4.92 -0.49
N GLY A 301 -13.50 4.05 0.51
CA GLY A 301 -13.40 2.57 0.39
C GLY A 301 -14.73 1.85 0.62
N ARG A 302 -15.85 2.58 0.62
CA ARG A 302 -17.18 2.04 0.94
C ARG A 302 -17.59 0.89 0.02
N HIS A 303 -17.12 0.85 -1.22
CA HIS A 303 -17.42 -0.26 -2.14
C HIS A 303 -16.84 -1.61 -1.65
N TRP A 304 -15.86 -1.60 -0.74
CA TRP A 304 -15.36 -2.81 -0.11
C TRP A 304 -16.38 -3.50 0.80
N ASP A 305 -17.44 -2.81 1.22
CA ASP A 305 -18.57 -3.46 1.91
C ASP A 305 -19.20 -4.57 1.03
N GLU A 306 -19.20 -4.38 -0.30
CA GLU A 306 -19.67 -5.36 -1.28
C GLU A 306 -18.52 -6.24 -1.81
N ASP A 307 -17.36 -5.64 -2.07
CA ASP A 307 -16.25 -6.32 -2.75
C ASP A 307 -15.45 -7.26 -1.85
N PHE A 308 -15.46 -7.06 -0.53
CA PHE A 308 -14.72 -7.89 0.43
C PHE A 308 -15.13 -9.36 0.35
N LEU A 309 -16.44 -9.62 0.28
CA LEU A 309 -16.96 -10.98 0.29
C LEU A 309 -16.50 -11.80 -0.94
N PRO A 310 -16.78 -11.40 -2.20
CA PRO A 310 -16.36 -12.16 -3.36
C PRO A 310 -14.83 -12.23 -3.51
N PHE A 311 -14.09 -11.19 -3.08
CA PHE A 311 -12.63 -11.22 -3.03
C PHE A 311 -12.14 -12.38 -2.16
N TRP A 312 -12.55 -12.40 -0.90
CA TRP A 312 -12.07 -13.38 0.07
C TRP A 312 -12.65 -14.79 -0.12
N GLN A 313 -13.88 -14.90 -0.63
CA GLN A 313 -14.43 -16.18 -1.08
C GLN A 313 -13.55 -16.79 -2.19
N THR A 314 -13.11 -15.97 -3.15
CA THR A 314 -12.20 -16.42 -4.20
C THR A 314 -10.86 -16.87 -3.61
N ILE A 315 -10.20 -16.04 -2.79
CA ILE A 315 -8.93 -16.40 -2.16
C ILE A 315 -9.05 -17.69 -1.34
N ARG A 316 -10.12 -17.86 -0.56
CA ARG A 316 -10.37 -19.06 0.23
C ARG A 316 -10.60 -20.29 -0.65
N ALA A 317 -11.41 -20.17 -1.71
CA ALA A 317 -11.64 -21.26 -2.64
C ALA A 317 -10.34 -21.71 -3.30
N THR A 318 -9.54 -20.76 -3.81
CA THR A 318 -8.25 -21.05 -4.43
C THR A 318 -7.26 -21.65 -3.42
N HIS A 319 -7.23 -21.20 -2.17
CA HIS A 319 -6.44 -21.82 -1.11
C HIS A 319 -6.77 -23.32 -0.97
N GLN A 320 -8.05 -23.67 -0.89
CA GLN A 320 -8.50 -25.07 -0.77
C GLN A 320 -8.22 -25.90 -2.04
N GLU A 321 -8.56 -25.36 -3.21
CA GLU A 321 -8.37 -26.03 -4.51
C GLU A 321 -6.90 -26.29 -4.85
N THR A 322 -5.99 -25.48 -4.31
CA THR A 322 -4.54 -25.64 -4.49
C THR A 322 -3.89 -26.52 -3.43
N ALA A 323 -4.67 -27.27 -2.63
CA ALA A 323 -4.18 -28.04 -1.49
C ALA A 323 -3.33 -27.19 -0.54
N ASN A 324 -3.85 -25.99 -0.23
CA ASN A 324 -3.29 -24.96 0.64
C ASN A 324 -1.94 -24.41 0.14
N ARG A 325 -1.60 -24.58 -1.15
CA ARG A 325 -0.35 -24.05 -1.71
C ARG A 325 -0.38 -22.55 -1.98
N LEU A 326 -1.56 -21.92 -1.96
CA LEU A 326 -1.72 -20.47 -1.89
C LEU A 326 -2.08 -20.09 -0.45
N THR A 327 -1.21 -19.41 0.29
CA THR A 327 -1.54 -18.82 1.60
C THR A 327 -1.55 -17.29 1.54
N PHE A 328 -2.17 -16.69 2.54
CA PHE A 328 -2.14 -15.24 2.74
C PHE A 328 -1.69 -14.85 4.15
N LEU A 329 -1.11 -13.64 4.23
CA LEU A 329 -0.80 -12.95 5.47
C LEU A 329 -1.46 -11.57 5.41
N VAL A 330 -2.43 -11.32 6.28
CA VAL A 330 -2.98 -9.97 6.45
C VAL A 330 -2.21 -9.22 7.52
N ALA A 331 -1.99 -7.93 7.34
CA ALA A 331 -1.37 -7.08 8.33
C ALA A 331 -2.10 -5.75 8.45
N GLY A 332 -2.15 -5.23 9.66
CA GLY A 332 -2.91 -4.03 9.97
C GLY A 332 -2.78 -3.60 11.42
N VAL A 333 -3.53 -2.57 11.78
CA VAL A 333 -3.85 -2.25 13.16
C VAL A 333 -5.00 -3.12 13.65
N ASN A 334 -6.07 -3.30 12.88
CA ASN A 334 -7.32 -3.91 13.29
C ASN A 334 -7.51 -5.35 12.77
N PRO A 335 -7.64 -6.37 13.66
CA PRO A 335 -7.80 -7.77 13.31
C PRO A 335 -9.24 -8.20 13.00
N SER A 336 -10.19 -7.27 12.99
CA SER A 336 -11.61 -7.56 12.70
C SER A 336 -11.82 -8.30 11.37
N CYS A 337 -10.97 -8.09 10.37
CA CYS A 337 -11.03 -8.81 9.10
C CYS A 337 -10.96 -10.33 9.29
N VAL A 338 -10.28 -10.83 10.33
CA VAL A 338 -10.14 -12.26 10.64
C VAL A 338 -10.85 -12.69 11.93
N GLN A 339 -11.20 -11.74 12.80
CA GLN A 339 -11.86 -11.99 14.09
C GLN A 339 -13.37 -11.78 14.10
N ARG A 340 -13.94 -10.96 13.22
CA ARG A 340 -15.41 -10.80 13.17
C ARG A 340 -16.03 -11.97 12.44
N ALA A 341 -17.04 -12.59 13.04
CA ALA A 341 -17.77 -13.69 12.41
C ALA A 341 -18.64 -13.23 11.22
N HIS A 342 -19.10 -11.98 11.23
CA HIS A 342 -20.02 -11.44 10.23
C HIS A 342 -19.68 -9.98 9.89
N PHE A 343 -19.99 -9.59 8.65
CA PHE A 343 -20.06 -8.20 8.22
C PHE A 343 -21.48 -7.92 7.73
N GLY A 344 -22.22 -7.09 8.47
CA GLY A 344 -23.68 -6.99 8.28
C GLY A 344 -24.35 -8.33 8.54
N SER A 345 -25.20 -8.78 7.60
CA SER A 345 -25.86 -10.09 7.65
C SER A 345 -25.05 -11.22 7.00
N LEU A 346 -23.88 -10.92 6.43
CA LEU A 346 -23.11 -11.88 5.63
C LEU A 346 -21.99 -12.51 6.48
N PRO A 347 -21.79 -13.83 6.42
CA PRO A 347 -20.72 -14.50 7.14
C PRO A 347 -19.36 -14.10 6.57
N ASN A 348 -18.39 -13.85 7.45
CA ASN A 348 -17.04 -13.50 7.06
C ASN A 348 -16.31 -14.74 6.51
N PRO A 349 -15.90 -14.77 5.22
CA PRO A 349 -15.27 -15.92 4.60
C PRO A 349 -13.90 -16.28 5.21
N VAL A 350 -13.22 -15.33 5.86
CA VAL A 350 -11.89 -15.52 6.47
C VAL A 350 -11.91 -15.50 7.99
N PHE A 351 -13.09 -15.53 8.61
CA PHE A 351 -13.23 -15.68 10.06
C PHE A 351 -12.50 -16.94 10.54
N GLN A 352 -11.56 -16.75 11.48
CA GLN A 352 -10.70 -17.80 12.03
C GLN A 352 -9.85 -18.57 11.00
N LEU A 353 -9.82 -18.15 9.73
CA LEU A 353 -8.98 -18.78 8.70
C LEU A 353 -7.51 -18.39 8.85
N ALA A 354 -7.25 -17.25 9.48
CA ALA A 354 -5.92 -16.72 9.76
C ALA A 354 -5.78 -16.38 11.24
N THR A 355 -4.76 -16.95 11.88
CA THR A 355 -4.50 -16.70 13.31
C THR A 355 -3.88 -15.32 13.50
N PRO A 356 -4.46 -14.44 14.33
CA PRO A 356 -3.90 -13.13 14.60
C PRO A 356 -2.66 -13.26 15.50
N HIS A 357 -1.56 -12.64 15.07
CA HIS A 357 -0.34 -12.47 15.84
C HIS A 357 -0.11 -10.99 16.10
N TYR A 358 0.15 -10.61 17.34
CA TYR A 358 0.37 -9.21 17.70
C TYR A 358 1.86 -8.87 17.77
N LEU A 359 2.19 -7.69 17.28
CA LEU A 359 3.52 -7.11 17.37
C LEU A 359 3.71 -6.47 18.74
N GLU A 360 4.05 -7.31 19.72
CA GLU A 360 4.27 -6.91 21.10
C GLU A 360 5.35 -5.83 21.23
N PRO A 361 5.34 -4.99 22.27
CA PRO A 361 6.42 -4.01 22.48
C PRO A 361 7.78 -4.68 22.72
N PHE A 362 8.86 -3.92 22.53
CA PHE A 362 10.19 -4.43 22.82
C PHE A 362 10.41 -4.67 24.32
N SER A 363 10.96 -5.83 24.63
CA SER A 363 11.56 -6.12 25.93
C SER A 363 12.77 -5.21 26.19
N GLU A 364 13.19 -5.11 27.44
CA GLU A 364 14.42 -4.40 27.81
C GLU A 364 15.64 -4.92 27.03
N GLN A 365 15.73 -6.23 26.82
CA GLN A 365 16.79 -6.86 26.05
C GLN A 365 16.75 -6.45 24.57
N SER A 366 15.56 -6.40 23.96
CA SER A 366 15.40 -5.96 22.57
C SER A 366 15.72 -4.46 22.41
N VAL A 367 15.37 -3.63 23.39
CA VAL A 367 15.78 -2.22 23.44
C VAL A 367 17.31 -2.10 23.54
N HIS A 368 17.94 -2.88 24.43
CA HIS A 368 19.40 -2.90 24.60
C HIS A 368 20.11 -3.26 23.29
N GLU A 369 19.68 -4.34 22.63
CA GLU A 369 20.24 -4.77 21.34
C GLU A 369 20.12 -3.67 20.28
N MET A 370 18.94 -3.04 20.17
CA MET A 370 18.71 -1.95 19.22
C MET A 370 19.64 -0.77 19.45
N ILE A 371 19.66 -0.22 20.67
CA ILE A 371 20.46 0.99 20.95
C ILE A 371 21.96 0.69 20.88
N ARG A 372 22.37 -0.54 21.24
CA ARG A 372 23.77 -0.97 21.15
C ARG A 372 24.23 -1.09 19.71
N VAL A 373 23.45 -1.74 18.84
CA VAL A 373 23.83 -1.94 17.43
C VAL A 373 23.86 -0.59 16.71
N ILE A 374 22.80 0.22 16.86
CA ILE A 374 22.71 1.52 16.17
C ILE A 374 23.75 2.51 16.74
N GLY A 375 23.86 2.60 18.07
CA GLY A 375 24.75 3.55 18.75
C GLY A 375 26.23 3.32 18.41
N ARG A 376 26.66 2.06 18.25
CA ARG A 376 28.06 1.73 17.94
C ARG A 376 28.56 2.34 16.63
N TYR A 377 27.72 2.41 15.59
CA TYR A 377 28.12 3.06 14.34
C TYR A 377 28.51 4.54 14.56
N ALA A 378 27.80 5.22 15.45
CA ALA A 378 28.08 6.61 15.80
C ALA A 378 29.18 6.76 16.89
N GLY A 379 29.66 5.68 17.50
CA GLY A 379 30.60 5.73 18.63
C GLY A 379 29.94 5.90 20.00
N LEU A 380 28.65 5.62 20.09
CA LEU A 380 27.87 5.72 21.32
C LEU A 380 27.76 4.35 22.00
N LYS A 381 28.06 4.31 23.30
CA LYS A 381 27.69 3.23 24.22
C LYS A 381 26.67 3.77 25.21
N PHE A 382 25.72 2.95 25.63
CA PHE A 382 24.73 3.33 26.63
C PHE A 382 25.06 2.62 27.94
N ASP A 383 24.90 3.34 29.05
CA ASP A 383 25.00 2.76 30.39
C ASP A 383 24.00 1.61 30.56
N ALA A 384 24.35 0.62 31.39
CA ALA A 384 23.57 -0.59 31.60
C ALA A 384 22.14 -0.34 32.10
N THR A 385 21.88 0.79 32.75
CA THR A 385 20.56 1.18 33.25
C THR A 385 19.62 1.74 32.18
N ILE A 386 20.18 2.24 31.06
CA ILE A 386 19.44 2.98 30.04
C ILE A 386 18.42 2.15 29.30
N PRO A 387 18.69 0.90 28.87
CA PRO A 387 17.69 0.06 28.22
C PRO A 387 16.38 -0.03 29.02
N GLY A 388 16.47 -0.30 30.33
CA GLY A 388 15.30 -0.39 31.20
C GLY A 388 14.59 0.96 31.39
N VAL A 389 15.34 2.07 31.47
CA VAL A 389 14.73 3.42 31.53
C VAL A 389 13.95 3.75 30.26
N LEU A 390 14.54 3.50 29.09
CA LEU A 390 13.89 3.75 27.80
C LEU A 390 12.68 2.84 27.60
N GLN A 391 12.78 1.56 27.96
CA GLN A 391 11.67 0.62 27.89
C GLN A 391 10.51 1.09 28.78
N ARG A 392 10.77 1.46 30.04
CA ARG A 392 9.71 1.88 30.96
C ARG A 392 9.06 3.21 30.58
N ARG A 393 9.84 4.15 30.04
CA ARG A 393 9.34 5.48 29.63
C ARG A 393 8.49 5.40 28.36
N TYR A 394 8.96 4.66 27.36
CA TYR A 394 8.36 4.59 26.03
C TYR A 394 7.59 3.29 25.77
N GLY A 395 7.30 2.51 26.81
CA GLY A 395 6.55 1.25 26.76
C GLY A 395 7.15 0.21 25.83
N GLY A 396 8.44 0.27 25.51
CA GLY A 396 9.07 -0.61 24.51
C GLY A 396 8.69 -0.30 23.06
N HIS A 397 8.06 0.84 22.76
CA HIS A 397 7.69 1.20 21.39
C HIS A 397 8.95 1.54 20.55
N PRO A 398 9.31 0.76 19.51
CA PRO A 398 10.60 0.89 18.82
C PRO A 398 10.86 2.28 18.25
N TYR A 399 9.85 2.88 17.63
CA TYR A 399 9.98 4.21 17.03
C TYR A 399 10.17 5.33 18.06
N LEU A 400 9.45 5.33 19.19
CA LEU A 400 9.57 6.36 20.22
C LEU A 400 10.94 6.28 20.90
N VAL A 401 11.42 5.07 21.20
CA VAL A 401 12.79 4.84 21.70
C VAL A 401 13.82 5.39 20.71
N ARG A 402 13.66 5.10 19.42
CA ARG A 402 14.55 5.63 18.36
C ARG A 402 14.53 7.16 18.28
N VAL A 403 13.37 7.81 18.39
CA VAL A 403 13.27 9.28 18.40
C VAL A 403 14.02 9.87 19.59
N ALA A 404 13.87 9.27 20.79
CA ALA A 404 14.60 9.70 21.97
C ALA A 404 16.13 9.55 21.80
N CYS A 405 16.59 8.39 21.32
CA CYS A 405 18.01 8.15 21.05
C CYS A 405 18.57 9.07 19.94
N SER A 406 17.78 9.35 18.89
CA SER A 406 18.12 10.29 17.82
C SER A 406 18.37 11.70 18.38
N GLU A 407 17.54 12.18 19.31
CA GLU A 407 17.74 13.48 19.95
C GLU A 407 19.01 13.57 20.80
N VAL A 408 19.33 12.50 21.53
CA VAL A 408 20.58 12.44 22.30
C VAL A 408 21.79 12.33 21.38
N TRP A 409 21.69 11.53 20.31
CA TRP A 409 22.73 11.40 19.28
C TRP A 409 23.08 12.75 18.64
N ARG A 410 22.07 13.60 18.35
CA ARG A 410 22.30 14.93 17.72
C ARG A 410 23.21 15.85 18.53
N GLN A 411 23.32 15.63 19.84
CA GLN A 411 24.16 16.42 20.75
C GLN A 411 25.60 15.90 20.81
N HIS A 412 25.86 14.72 20.26
CA HIS A 412 27.14 14.02 20.31
C HIS A 412 27.64 13.69 18.89
N LYS A 413 27.39 14.59 17.95
CA LYS A 413 27.92 14.49 16.58
C LYS A 413 29.45 14.60 16.62
N SER A 414 30.11 13.93 15.69
CA SER A 414 31.54 14.12 15.44
C SER A 414 32.46 13.60 16.55
N LEU A 415 32.27 12.35 16.96
CA LEU A 415 33.24 11.65 17.80
C LEU A 415 34.48 11.26 17.00
N GLY A 416 35.64 11.32 17.64
CA GLY A 416 36.92 10.95 17.02
C GLY A 416 37.00 9.48 16.56
N PRO A 417 38.04 9.12 15.79
CA PRO A 417 38.26 7.80 15.20
C PRO A 417 38.34 6.66 16.21
N ASP A 418 38.76 6.95 17.45
CA ASP A 418 38.87 5.98 18.55
C ASP A 418 38.00 6.35 19.76
N GLU A 419 37.24 7.43 19.65
CA GLU A 419 36.43 7.92 20.76
C GLU A 419 35.13 7.13 20.86
N ILE A 420 34.86 6.61 22.06
CA ILE A 420 33.59 6.01 22.42
C ILE A 420 32.99 6.81 23.57
N ARG A 421 31.81 7.37 23.34
CA ARG A 421 31.08 8.14 24.35
C ARG A 421 30.08 7.24 25.06
N VAL A 422 30.15 7.17 26.38
CA VAL A 422 29.14 6.48 27.21
C VAL A 422 28.07 7.49 27.60
N LEU A 423 26.81 7.17 27.29
CA LEU A 423 25.63 7.98 27.59
C LEU A 423 24.82 7.35 28.73
N GLY A 424 24.44 8.16 29.70
CA GLY A 424 23.62 7.77 30.86
C GLY A 424 22.32 8.56 30.93
N GLY A 425 21.69 8.57 32.12
CA GLY A 425 20.38 9.19 32.31
C GLY A 425 20.42 10.72 32.15
N LYS A 426 21.53 11.34 32.55
CA LYS A 426 21.72 12.79 32.52
C LYS A 426 21.57 13.38 31.12
N GLU A 427 22.06 12.68 30.10
CA GLU A 427 21.97 13.13 28.71
C GLU A 427 20.52 13.08 28.19
N PHE A 428 19.74 12.10 28.62
CA PHE A 428 18.30 12.03 28.32
C PHE A 428 17.50 13.09 29.09
N ASP A 429 17.83 13.31 30.37
CA ASP A 429 17.18 14.34 31.19
C ASP A 429 17.42 15.74 30.61
N ALA A 430 18.66 16.03 30.19
CA ALA A 430 19.02 17.28 29.54
C ALA A 430 18.31 17.47 28.18
N ALA A 431 17.99 16.37 27.48
CA ALA A 431 17.30 16.37 26.20
C ALA A 431 15.76 16.29 26.32
N SER A 432 15.22 16.02 27.51
CA SER A 432 13.81 15.68 27.76
C SER A 432 12.80 16.58 27.04
N ARG A 433 12.94 17.91 27.15
CA ARG A 433 12.04 18.88 26.49
C ARG A 433 12.08 18.78 24.96
N ARG A 434 13.26 18.57 24.38
CA ARG A 434 13.41 18.40 22.92
C ARG A 434 12.87 17.05 22.45
N ILE A 435 13.07 16.01 23.27
CA ILE A 435 12.50 14.68 23.03
C ILE A 435 10.98 14.78 23.02
N ALA A 436 10.35 15.34 24.06
CA ALA A 436 8.90 15.51 24.15
C ALA A 436 8.33 16.25 22.93
N ALA A 437 8.95 17.37 22.52
CA ALA A 437 8.54 18.12 21.34
C ALA A 437 8.60 17.28 20.05
N ARG A 438 9.60 16.41 19.89
CA ARG A 438 9.71 15.51 18.73
C ARG A 438 8.82 14.29 18.82
N LEU A 439 8.41 13.86 20.01
CA LEU A 439 7.49 12.74 20.19
C LEU A 439 6.03 13.12 19.93
N ALA A 440 5.68 14.41 19.95
CA ALA A 440 4.31 14.88 19.73
C ALA A 440 3.70 14.34 18.41
N GLN A 441 4.40 14.47 17.27
CA GLN A 441 3.89 13.95 16.00
C GLN A 441 3.85 12.41 15.93
N PRO A 442 4.90 11.67 16.33
CA PRO A 442 4.83 10.21 16.48
C PRO A 442 3.68 9.71 17.35
N ILE A 443 3.38 10.39 18.47
CA ILE A 443 2.26 10.05 19.35
C ILE A 443 0.94 10.30 18.63
N LYS A 444 0.78 11.46 17.98
CA LYS A 444 -0.38 11.73 17.11
C LYS A 444 -0.57 10.62 16.07
N ASP A 445 0.48 10.21 15.38
CA ASP A 445 0.43 9.16 14.37
C ASP A 445 0.00 7.79 14.95
N ILE A 446 0.42 7.45 16.17
CA ILE A 446 0.01 6.23 16.87
C ILE A 446 -1.47 6.31 17.26
N LEU A 447 -1.88 7.43 17.86
CA LEU A 447 -3.25 7.65 18.32
C LEU A 447 -4.25 7.80 17.16
N LEU A 448 -3.81 8.28 15.99
CA LEU A 448 -4.64 8.39 14.79
C LEU A 448 -5.31 7.06 14.45
N SER A 449 -4.56 5.95 14.55
CA SER A 449 -5.09 4.62 14.30
C SER A 449 -6.16 4.20 15.31
N LEU A 450 -6.07 4.67 16.56
CA LEU A 450 -7.11 4.41 17.56
C LEU A 450 -8.33 5.28 17.28
N VAL A 451 -8.14 6.59 17.04
CA VAL A 451 -9.25 7.51 16.74
C VAL A 451 -10.06 7.03 15.53
N TRP A 452 -9.41 6.51 14.49
CA TRP A 452 -10.11 6.03 13.28
C TRP A 452 -10.65 4.62 13.40
N TRP A 453 -9.88 3.69 13.97
CA TRP A 453 -10.21 2.25 13.90
C TRP A 453 -10.77 1.67 15.20
N TYR A 454 -10.64 2.40 16.31
CA TYR A 454 -10.95 1.98 17.69
C TYR A 454 -11.38 3.18 18.57
N PRO A 455 -12.46 3.87 18.20
CA PRO A 455 -12.88 5.10 18.88
C PRO A 455 -13.28 4.86 20.34
N ASP A 456 -13.88 3.72 20.64
CA ASP A 456 -14.30 3.34 22.00
C ASP A 456 -13.07 3.11 22.88
N GLU A 457 -12.07 2.42 22.35
CA GLU A 457 -10.78 2.21 23.00
C GLU A 457 -10.02 3.53 23.22
N TYR A 458 -10.08 4.44 22.25
CA TYR A 458 -9.51 5.77 22.42
C TYR A 458 -10.20 6.52 23.57
N GLU A 459 -11.52 6.43 23.69
CA GLU A 459 -12.29 7.05 24.77
C GLU A 459 -11.94 6.45 26.14
N LEU A 460 -11.76 5.13 26.23
CA LEU A 460 -11.26 4.49 27.45
C LEU A 460 -9.88 5.04 27.87
N LEU A 461 -8.98 5.28 26.91
CA LEU A 461 -7.70 5.92 27.21
C LEU A 461 -7.87 7.38 27.68
N GLN A 462 -8.85 8.12 27.16
CA GLN A 462 -9.15 9.46 27.64
C GLN A 462 -9.65 9.45 29.09
N ILE A 463 -10.56 8.53 29.43
CA ILE A 463 -11.07 8.34 30.78
C ILE A 463 -9.93 7.98 31.75
N LEU A 464 -9.08 7.01 31.36
CA LEU A 464 -7.92 6.62 32.15
C LEU A 464 -6.95 7.79 32.37
N ALA A 465 -6.67 8.58 31.31
CA ALA A 465 -5.79 9.74 31.40
C ALA A 465 -6.39 10.89 32.25
N GLY A 466 -7.72 10.96 32.32
CA GLY A 466 -8.49 11.86 33.18
C GLY A 466 -8.44 11.48 34.67
N GLY A 467 -7.99 10.27 35.00
CA GLY A 467 -7.78 9.80 36.37
C GLY A 467 -8.80 8.78 36.88
N ASP A 468 -9.76 8.36 36.07
CA ASP A 468 -10.77 7.36 36.44
C ASP A 468 -10.30 5.94 36.11
N ALA A 469 -9.28 5.49 36.85
CA ALA A 469 -8.71 4.16 36.67
C ALA A 469 -9.64 3.03 37.17
N GLU A 470 -10.52 3.32 38.12
CA GLU A 470 -11.46 2.34 38.68
C GLU A 470 -12.48 1.89 37.62
N PHE A 471 -13.12 2.84 36.92
CA PHE A 471 -14.04 2.53 35.82
C PHE A 471 -13.37 1.68 34.74
N VAL A 472 -12.16 2.07 34.32
CA VAL A 472 -11.44 1.37 33.26
C VAL A 472 -11.06 -0.04 33.70
N GLN A 473 -10.63 -0.24 34.95
CA GLN A 473 -10.36 -1.58 35.47
C GLN A 473 -11.61 -2.46 35.55
N GLU A 474 -12.77 -1.90 35.90
CA GLU A 474 -14.04 -2.62 35.90
C GLU A 474 -14.45 -3.03 34.47
N TYR A 475 -14.41 -2.08 33.52
CA TYR A 475 -14.70 -2.33 32.11
C TYR A 475 -13.78 -3.42 31.51
N LEU A 476 -12.48 -3.36 31.80
CA LEU A 476 -11.50 -4.34 31.30
C LEU A 476 -11.71 -5.74 31.89
N LYS A 477 -12.27 -5.86 33.10
CA LYS A 477 -12.67 -7.15 33.68
C LYS A 477 -13.90 -7.73 32.99
N GLU A 478 -14.85 -6.87 32.62
CA GLU A 478 -16.06 -7.27 31.88
C GLU A 478 -15.78 -7.58 30.41
N SER A 479 -14.74 -6.97 29.83
CA SER A 479 -14.31 -7.16 28.43
C SER A 479 -12.84 -7.62 28.32
N PRO A 480 -12.52 -8.91 28.62
CA PRO A 480 -11.16 -9.42 28.60
C PRO A 480 -10.45 -9.26 27.25
N ASP A 481 -11.19 -9.36 26.14
CA ASP A 481 -10.64 -9.25 24.78
C ASP A 481 -10.07 -7.85 24.51
N ALA A 482 -10.76 -6.80 24.96
CA ALA A 482 -10.29 -5.41 24.83
C ALA A 482 -9.00 -5.18 25.65
N PHE A 483 -8.91 -5.79 26.84
CA PHE A 483 -7.70 -5.74 27.65
C PHE A 483 -6.52 -6.44 26.98
N VAL A 484 -6.73 -7.67 26.50
CA VAL A 484 -5.71 -8.43 25.76
C VAL A 484 -5.19 -7.63 24.58
N GLN A 485 -6.06 -6.91 23.88
CA GLN A 485 -5.69 -6.07 22.75
C GLN A 485 -4.85 -4.86 23.17
N PHE A 486 -5.24 -4.08 24.18
CA PHE A 486 -4.46 -2.95 24.67
C PHE A 486 -3.08 -3.36 25.20
N ALA A 487 -3.03 -4.47 25.93
CA ALA A 487 -1.79 -5.06 26.41
C ALA A 487 -0.90 -5.50 25.24
N SER A 488 -1.48 -6.18 24.24
CA SER A 488 -0.78 -6.62 23.03
C SER A 488 -0.22 -5.46 22.21
N TYR A 489 -0.89 -4.31 22.22
CA TYR A 489 -0.42 -3.08 21.59
C TYR A 489 0.59 -2.29 22.42
N GLY A 490 0.78 -2.63 23.70
CA GLY A 490 1.67 -1.91 24.61
C GLY A 490 1.19 -0.52 24.98
N LEU A 491 -0.12 -0.30 24.99
CA LEU A 491 -0.70 0.96 25.47
C LEU A 491 -0.93 0.92 26.97
N LEU A 492 -1.36 -0.24 27.48
CA LEU A 492 -1.57 -0.52 28.89
C LEU A 492 -0.66 -1.65 29.37
N ARG A 493 -0.34 -1.62 30.66
CA ARG A 493 0.35 -2.68 31.40
C ARG A 493 -0.67 -3.67 31.95
N GLU A 494 -0.19 -4.81 32.45
CA GLU A 494 -1.04 -5.84 33.07
C GLU A 494 -1.89 -5.34 34.25
N ASN A 495 -1.46 -4.26 34.92
CA ASN A 495 -2.20 -3.64 36.01
C ASN A 495 -3.24 -2.59 35.55
N GLY A 496 -3.41 -2.40 34.24
CA GLY A 496 -4.32 -1.41 33.66
C GLY A 496 -3.75 0.01 33.55
N ASP A 497 -2.51 0.25 34.00
CA ASP A 497 -1.87 1.56 33.87
C ASP A 497 -1.29 1.79 32.47
N PHE A 498 -1.12 3.06 32.09
CA PHE A 498 -0.41 3.42 30.86
C PHE A 498 1.01 2.82 30.81
N ALA A 499 1.31 2.12 29.72
CA ALA A 499 2.64 1.65 29.42
C ALA A 499 3.58 2.77 28.93
N ILE A 500 3.01 3.81 28.28
CA ILE A 500 3.76 4.93 27.70
C ILE A 500 3.32 6.24 28.37
N ALA A 501 4.20 6.80 29.21
CA ALA A 501 3.89 8.01 29.99
C ALA A 501 3.60 9.22 29.09
N ASP A 502 4.38 9.41 28.03
CA ASP A 502 4.19 10.53 27.09
C ASP A 502 2.85 10.46 26.33
N ILE A 503 2.30 9.27 26.10
CA ILE A 503 0.95 9.11 25.51
C ILE A 503 -0.12 9.55 26.52
N ARG A 504 -0.02 9.11 27.78
CA ARG A 504 -0.93 9.55 28.85
C ARG A 504 -0.93 11.08 28.96
N ASP A 505 0.27 11.67 29.03
CA ASP A 505 0.43 13.11 29.19
C ASP A 505 -0.15 13.86 27.99
N PHE A 506 0.08 13.37 26.76
CA PHE A 506 -0.52 13.92 25.54
C PHE A 506 -2.05 13.82 25.53
N ILE A 507 -2.63 12.66 25.88
CA ILE A 507 -4.09 12.47 25.89
C ILE A 507 -4.74 13.40 26.93
N ARG A 508 -4.13 13.53 28.11
CA ARG A 508 -4.61 14.43 29.17
C ARG A 508 -4.61 15.90 28.72
N GLU A 509 -3.58 16.33 27.98
CA GLU A 509 -3.42 17.73 27.57
C GLU A 509 -4.16 18.08 26.27
N HIS A 510 -4.25 17.13 25.34
CA HIS A 510 -4.67 17.39 23.96
C HIS A 510 -5.67 16.37 23.40
N GLY A 511 -6.07 15.34 24.14
CA GLY A 511 -6.87 14.23 23.62
C GLY A 511 -8.21 14.68 23.01
N GLU A 512 -8.98 15.47 23.74
CA GLU A 512 -10.28 16.00 23.28
C GLU A 512 -10.14 16.90 22.04
N ALA A 513 -9.17 17.82 22.05
CA ALA A 513 -8.91 18.70 20.92
C ALA A 513 -8.48 17.89 19.68
N TYR A 514 -7.62 16.90 19.88
CA TYR A 514 -7.11 16.04 18.80
C TYR A 514 -8.22 15.16 18.18
N LYS A 515 -9.10 14.58 19.00
CA LYS A 515 -10.29 13.84 18.53
C LYS A 515 -11.15 14.73 17.62
N ARG A 516 -11.45 15.96 18.07
CA ARG A 516 -12.26 16.94 17.29
C ARG A 516 -11.58 17.42 16.02
N GLU A 517 -10.26 17.59 16.02
CA GLU A 517 -9.49 17.96 14.82
C GLU A 517 -9.53 16.86 13.74
N LEU A 518 -9.40 15.60 14.14
CA LEU A 518 -9.35 14.46 13.22
C LEU A 518 -10.72 13.95 12.79
N SER A 519 -11.69 14.05 13.68
CA SER A 519 -13.05 13.60 13.51
C SER A 519 -13.95 14.79 13.84
N PRO A 520 -14.29 15.65 12.84
CA PRO A 520 -15.30 16.67 13.06
C PRO A 520 -16.68 16.05 13.35
N PHE A 521 -16.85 14.74 13.14
CA PHE A 521 -18.06 13.98 13.45
C PHE A 521 -17.71 12.54 13.84
N SER A 522 -18.01 12.12 15.08
CA SER A 522 -18.25 10.70 15.32
C SER A 522 -19.60 10.34 14.69
N ARG A 523 -19.79 9.08 14.25
CA ARG A 523 -21.06 8.61 13.67
C ARG A 523 -22.27 8.85 14.60
N SER A 524 -22.03 9.08 15.89
CA SER A 524 -23.01 9.40 16.93
C SER A 524 -23.31 10.89 17.08
N ASP A 525 -22.47 11.80 16.58
CA ASP A 525 -22.66 13.26 16.72
C ASP A 525 -23.63 13.85 15.68
N VAL A 526 -23.94 13.10 14.61
CA VAL A 526 -24.84 13.54 13.57
C VAL A 526 -26.21 12.91 13.81
N ARG A 527 -27.18 13.73 14.26
CA ARG A 527 -28.59 13.33 14.29
C ARG A 527 -29.01 12.96 12.85
N PRO A 528 -29.42 11.70 12.58
CA PRO A 528 -29.80 11.28 11.23
C PRO A 528 -30.86 12.17 10.59
N GLU A 529 -31.72 12.80 11.40
CA GLU A 529 -32.76 13.73 10.95
C GLU A 529 -32.23 15.04 10.33
N MET A 530 -30.97 15.41 10.60
CA MET A 530 -30.35 16.66 10.13
C MET A 530 -29.56 16.46 8.82
N LEU A 531 -29.40 15.23 8.36
CA LEU A 531 -28.77 14.91 7.08
C LEU A 531 -29.78 15.03 5.94
N PRO A 532 -29.38 15.51 4.75
CA PRO A 532 -30.25 15.43 3.58
C PRO A 532 -30.56 13.97 3.28
N ALA A 533 -31.82 13.68 2.99
CA ALA A 533 -32.26 12.33 2.63
C ALA A 533 -31.44 11.81 1.45
N ALA A 534 -30.72 10.72 1.67
CA ALA A 534 -29.94 10.06 0.64
C ALA A 534 -30.89 9.25 -0.26
N PRO A 535 -30.83 9.40 -1.58
CA PRO A 535 -31.62 8.56 -2.47
C PRO A 535 -31.16 7.10 -2.41
N ASP A 536 -32.11 6.17 -2.58
CA ASP A 536 -31.80 4.77 -2.85
C ASP A 536 -31.17 4.65 -4.24
N LEU A 537 -29.88 4.27 -4.27
CA LEU A 537 -29.11 4.15 -5.51
C LEU A 537 -29.56 2.98 -6.38
N ASP A 538 -30.08 1.90 -5.79
CA ASP A 538 -30.59 0.74 -6.52
C ASP A 538 -31.92 1.08 -7.20
N GLU A 539 -32.77 1.81 -6.48
CA GLU A 539 -34.05 2.28 -7.03
C GLU A 539 -33.84 3.30 -8.15
N LEU A 540 -32.92 4.25 -7.97
CA LEU A 540 -32.49 5.16 -9.05
C LEU A 540 -31.95 4.37 -10.25
N GLY A 541 -31.05 3.42 -10.03
CA GLY A 541 -30.48 2.56 -11.07
C GLY A 541 -31.54 1.83 -11.90
N ARG A 542 -32.61 1.35 -11.25
CA ARG A 542 -33.75 0.72 -11.93
C ARG A 542 -34.52 1.70 -12.81
N LEU A 543 -34.80 2.91 -12.33
CA LEU A 543 -35.51 3.94 -13.12
C LEU A 543 -34.69 4.36 -14.35
N PHE A 544 -33.37 4.49 -14.18
CA PHE A 544 -32.43 4.77 -15.27
C PHE A 544 -32.46 3.70 -16.36
N ALA A 545 -32.36 2.43 -15.98
CA ALA A 545 -32.40 1.31 -16.92
C ALA A 545 -33.71 1.31 -17.74
N LYS A 546 -34.85 1.54 -17.08
CA LYS A 546 -36.18 1.61 -17.72
C LYS A 546 -36.30 2.77 -18.70
N LYS A 547 -35.78 3.95 -18.33
CA LYS A 547 -35.73 5.11 -19.23
C LYS A 547 -34.87 4.84 -20.45
N ALA A 548 -33.68 4.26 -20.27
CA ALA A 548 -32.78 3.91 -21.36
C ALA A 548 -33.42 2.91 -22.34
N GLU A 549 -34.19 1.94 -21.83
CA GLU A 549 -34.96 1.01 -22.66
C GLU A 549 -36.00 1.73 -23.53
N LEU A 550 -36.76 2.66 -22.96
CA LEU A 550 -37.75 3.45 -23.71
C LEU A 550 -37.07 4.30 -24.79
N GLU A 551 -35.98 4.98 -24.45
CA GLU A 551 -35.23 5.78 -25.41
C GLU A 551 -34.75 4.94 -26.59
N LEU A 552 -34.17 3.77 -26.33
CA LEU A 552 -33.71 2.87 -27.38
C LEU A 552 -34.86 2.45 -28.32
N LYS A 553 -36.02 2.08 -27.77
CA LYS A 553 -37.20 1.68 -28.55
C LYS A 553 -37.80 2.87 -29.33
N LEU A 554 -37.85 4.06 -28.74
CA LEU A 554 -38.35 5.27 -29.40
C LEU A 554 -37.44 5.71 -30.55
N ARG A 555 -36.12 5.66 -30.36
CA ARG A 555 -35.15 5.95 -31.43
C ARG A 555 -35.38 5.04 -32.63
N LYS A 556 -35.50 3.72 -32.40
CA LYS A 556 -35.80 2.74 -33.46
C LYS A 556 -37.14 2.98 -34.14
N LEU A 557 -38.19 3.27 -33.36
CA LEU A 557 -39.52 3.59 -33.89
C LEU A 557 -39.46 4.79 -34.86
N ILE A 558 -38.80 5.88 -34.43
CA ILE A 558 -38.66 7.09 -35.24
C ILE A 558 -37.92 6.79 -36.55
N VAL A 559 -36.78 6.09 -36.49
CA VAL A 559 -36.02 5.73 -37.70
C VAL A 559 -36.85 4.86 -38.64
N MET A 560 -37.58 3.87 -38.13
CA MET A 560 -38.36 2.94 -38.94
C MET A 560 -39.52 3.65 -39.66
N TYR A 561 -40.32 4.43 -38.94
CA TYR A 561 -41.51 5.08 -39.51
C TYR A 561 -41.13 6.24 -40.43
N LEU A 562 -40.16 7.08 -40.05
CA LEU A 562 -39.67 8.13 -40.93
C LEU A 562 -38.94 7.55 -42.15
N GLY A 563 -38.23 6.44 -41.99
CA GLY A 563 -37.60 5.71 -43.09
C GLY A 563 -38.62 5.22 -44.11
N VAL A 564 -39.69 4.56 -43.67
CA VAL A 564 -40.77 4.09 -44.55
C VAL A 564 -41.45 5.27 -45.27
N GLN A 565 -41.81 6.34 -44.54
CA GLN A 565 -42.49 7.51 -45.14
C GLN A 565 -41.62 8.23 -46.18
N ASN A 566 -40.32 8.29 -45.95
CA ASN A 566 -39.39 9.05 -46.78
C ASN A 566 -38.58 8.19 -47.76
N GLY A 567 -38.94 6.91 -47.93
CA GLY A 567 -38.28 5.97 -48.83
C GLY A 567 -36.81 5.72 -48.48
N TRP A 568 -36.45 5.77 -47.19
CA TRP A 568 -35.11 5.58 -46.65
C TRP A 568 -34.05 6.58 -47.16
N SER A 569 -34.48 7.72 -47.70
CA SER A 569 -33.59 8.81 -48.10
C SER A 569 -33.01 9.53 -46.87
N ALA A 570 -31.68 9.51 -46.74
CA ALA A 570 -30.94 10.14 -45.63
C ALA A 570 -31.28 11.63 -45.46
N GLU A 571 -31.28 12.40 -46.56
CA GLU A 571 -31.58 13.83 -46.57
C GLU A 571 -33.02 14.13 -46.10
N LYS A 572 -33.99 13.36 -46.59
CA LYS A 572 -35.41 13.53 -46.21
C LYS A 572 -35.66 13.14 -44.76
N MET A 573 -35.00 12.09 -44.26
CA MET A 573 -35.07 11.69 -42.85
C MET A 573 -34.45 12.73 -41.93
N ALA A 574 -33.28 13.27 -42.28
CA ALA A 574 -32.64 14.36 -41.55
C ALA A 574 -33.56 15.60 -41.50
N HIS A 575 -34.12 15.99 -42.65
CA HIS A 575 -35.06 17.11 -42.72
C HIS A 575 -36.30 16.88 -41.83
N ALA A 576 -36.89 15.68 -41.86
CA ALA A 576 -38.03 15.34 -41.02
C ALA A 576 -37.69 15.39 -39.52
N MET A 577 -36.52 14.92 -39.09
CA MET A 577 -36.08 15.02 -37.70
C MET A 577 -35.85 16.48 -37.28
N ILE A 578 -35.18 17.29 -38.12
CA ILE A 578 -34.93 18.71 -37.87
C ILE A 578 -36.23 19.47 -37.61
N LEU A 579 -37.29 19.20 -38.40
CA LEU A 579 -38.61 19.83 -38.22
C LEU A 579 -39.26 19.51 -36.85
N GLY A 580 -38.87 18.41 -36.22
CA GLY A 580 -39.35 17.99 -34.91
C GLY A 580 -38.52 18.49 -33.73
N LEU A 581 -37.31 18.99 -33.96
CA LEU A 581 -36.42 19.49 -32.91
C LEU A 581 -36.77 20.94 -32.54
N LYS A 582 -36.83 21.23 -31.24
CA LYS A 582 -37.06 22.58 -30.73
C LYS A 582 -35.75 23.38 -30.71
N LYS A 583 -35.82 24.67 -31.03
CA LYS A 583 -34.73 25.63 -30.77
C LYS A 583 -34.64 25.91 -29.27
N SER A 584 -33.43 26.00 -28.75
CA SER A 584 -33.13 26.37 -27.36
C SER A 584 -31.85 27.20 -27.30
N ASP A 585 -31.56 27.83 -26.15
CA ASP A 585 -30.35 28.64 -25.96
C ASP A 585 -29.06 27.82 -26.19
N GLU A 586 -29.08 26.53 -25.84
CA GLU A 586 -27.98 25.58 -26.08
C GLU A 586 -27.97 25.00 -27.51
N ARG A 587 -29.09 25.10 -28.24
CA ARG A 587 -29.26 24.57 -29.61
C ARG A 587 -30.05 25.56 -30.49
N PRO A 588 -29.42 26.65 -30.94
CA PRO A 588 -30.08 27.69 -31.74
C PRO A 588 -30.37 27.23 -33.18
N GLU A 589 -29.54 26.32 -33.72
CA GLU A 589 -29.68 25.77 -35.07
C GLU A 589 -29.67 24.24 -35.07
N PRO A 590 -30.87 23.58 -35.02
CA PRO A 590 -30.97 22.12 -34.99
C PRO A 590 -30.38 21.41 -36.23
N ALA A 591 -30.31 22.10 -37.37
CA ALA A 591 -29.71 21.58 -38.59
C ALA A 591 -28.21 21.31 -38.45
N ALA A 592 -27.51 22.02 -37.56
CA ALA A 592 -26.08 21.85 -37.32
C ALA A 592 -25.71 20.43 -36.84
N LEU A 593 -26.62 19.73 -36.16
CA LEU A 593 -26.40 18.36 -35.68
C LEU A 593 -26.20 17.34 -36.81
N PHE A 594 -26.70 17.64 -38.01
CA PHE A 594 -26.72 16.73 -39.16
C PHE A 594 -25.59 17.03 -40.17
N VAL A 595 -24.76 18.05 -39.92
CA VAL A 595 -23.62 18.36 -40.80
C VAL A 595 -22.59 17.24 -40.73
N GLY A 596 -22.39 16.53 -41.85
CA GLY A 596 -21.44 15.41 -41.95
C GLY A 596 -21.85 14.16 -41.19
N ARG A 597 -23.11 14.04 -40.76
CA ARG A 597 -23.62 12.91 -39.97
C ARG A 597 -24.95 12.40 -40.52
N GLU A 598 -25.11 11.08 -40.53
CA GLU A 598 -26.36 10.44 -40.95
C GLU A 598 -27.44 10.56 -39.86
N ALA A 599 -28.72 10.59 -40.26
CA ALA A 599 -29.84 10.70 -39.33
C ALA A 599 -29.88 9.57 -38.28
N ARG A 600 -29.40 8.36 -38.65
CA ARG A 600 -29.27 7.20 -37.75
C ARG A 600 -28.22 7.37 -36.66
N ASP A 601 -27.23 8.25 -36.87
CA ASP A 601 -26.16 8.49 -35.91
C ASP A 601 -26.53 9.66 -35.01
N VAL A 602 -27.11 10.72 -35.58
CA VAL A 602 -27.59 11.90 -34.82
C VAL A 602 -28.69 11.51 -33.84
N ILE A 603 -29.59 10.59 -34.23
CA ILE A 603 -30.68 10.17 -33.36
C ILE A 603 -30.19 9.53 -32.07
N ASN A 604 -28.95 9.04 -31.95
CA ASN A 604 -28.42 8.48 -30.70
C ASN A 604 -28.01 9.54 -29.68
N ASP A 605 -27.73 10.77 -30.15
CA ASP A 605 -27.29 11.88 -29.29
C ASP A 605 -28.45 12.78 -28.83
N LEU A 606 -29.68 12.48 -29.28
CA LEU A 606 -30.87 13.24 -28.92
C LEU A 606 -31.33 12.91 -27.49
N TYR A 607 -31.88 13.89 -26.77
CA TYR A 607 -32.45 13.66 -25.44
C TYR A 607 -33.86 13.07 -25.52
N THR A 608 -34.36 12.48 -24.42
CA THR A 608 -35.74 11.96 -24.33
C THR A 608 -36.80 12.98 -24.81
N ALA A 609 -36.63 14.25 -24.45
CA ALA A 609 -37.51 15.35 -24.85
C ALA A 609 -37.47 15.63 -26.37
N ASP A 610 -36.32 15.46 -27.00
CA ASP A 610 -36.16 15.61 -28.46
C ASP A 610 -36.92 14.50 -29.19
N LEU A 611 -36.81 13.25 -28.71
CA LEU A 611 -37.54 12.10 -29.28
C LEU A 611 -39.05 12.30 -29.18
N ALA A 612 -39.54 12.76 -28.02
CA ALA A 612 -40.95 13.09 -27.83
C ALA A 612 -41.42 14.19 -28.78
N SER A 613 -40.61 15.24 -28.96
CA SER A 613 -40.93 16.36 -29.85
C SER A 613 -41.02 15.94 -31.33
N ILE A 614 -40.10 15.07 -31.77
CA ILE A 614 -40.13 14.51 -33.14
C ILE A 614 -41.42 13.71 -33.37
N ILE A 615 -41.79 12.82 -32.44
CA ILE A 615 -43.02 12.04 -32.55
C ILE A 615 -44.26 12.92 -32.55
N CYS A 616 -44.31 13.94 -31.69
CA CYS A 616 -45.44 14.87 -31.61
C CYS A 616 -45.58 15.74 -32.86
N ARG A 617 -44.47 16.10 -33.51
CA ARG A 617 -44.47 16.85 -34.77
C ARG A 617 -45.07 16.05 -35.92
N HIS A 618 -44.75 14.75 -35.97
CA HIS A 618 -45.20 13.82 -37.01
C HIS A 618 -46.33 12.91 -36.51
N TRP A 619 -47.23 13.43 -35.67
CA TRP A 619 -48.21 12.62 -34.95
C TRP A 619 -49.06 11.71 -35.86
N ASP A 620 -49.45 12.19 -37.05
CA ASP A 620 -50.23 11.40 -38.00
C ASP A 620 -49.57 10.07 -38.40
N LEU A 621 -48.23 10.01 -38.35
CA LEU A 621 -47.46 8.81 -38.63
C LEU A 621 -47.45 7.83 -37.44
N PHE A 622 -47.49 8.36 -36.22
CA PHE A 622 -47.33 7.60 -34.97
C PHE A 622 -48.64 7.36 -34.21
N LYS A 623 -49.75 8.00 -34.60
CA LYS A 623 -51.02 7.95 -33.86
C LYS A 623 -51.53 6.54 -33.61
N ASN A 624 -51.40 5.65 -34.58
CA ASN A 624 -51.83 4.25 -34.45
C ASN A 624 -50.98 3.46 -33.45
N VAL A 625 -49.74 3.88 -33.20
CA VAL A 625 -48.85 3.25 -32.19
C VAL A 625 -49.28 3.65 -30.78
N PHE A 626 -49.80 4.87 -30.62
CA PHE A 626 -50.09 5.49 -29.33
C PHE A 626 -51.59 5.79 -29.13
N ASP A 627 -52.45 4.94 -29.69
CA ASP A 627 -53.91 4.95 -29.50
C ASP A 627 -54.61 6.28 -29.88
N ASP A 628 -54.02 7.04 -30.82
CA ASP A 628 -54.42 8.38 -31.26
C ASP A 628 -54.70 9.37 -30.12
N HIS A 629 -54.03 9.20 -28.98
CA HIS A 629 -54.21 10.02 -27.79
C HIS A 629 -52.98 10.89 -27.49
N LYS A 630 -52.70 11.87 -28.35
CA LYS A 630 -51.52 12.75 -28.26
C LYS A 630 -51.28 13.38 -26.86
N PRO A 631 -52.29 13.92 -26.15
CA PRO A 631 -52.07 14.53 -24.84
C PRO A 631 -51.54 13.55 -23.77
N ARG A 632 -51.92 12.28 -23.88
CA ARG A 632 -51.49 11.23 -22.95
C ARG A 632 -50.05 10.80 -23.23
N PHE A 633 -49.67 10.75 -24.50
CA PHE A 633 -48.28 10.53 -24.89
C PHE A 633 -47.37 11.66 -24.37
N GLU A 634 -47.76 12.92 -24.57
CA GLU A 634 -47.00 14.08 -24.09
C GLU A 634 -46.82 14.05 -22.56
N MET A 635 -47.91 13.81 -21.81
CA MET A 635 -47.88 13.69 -20.35
C MET A 635 -46.95 12.56 -19.87
N ASN A 636 -47.03 11.38 -20.48
CA ASN A 636 -46.19 10.24 -20.10
C ASN A 636 -44.71 10.49 -20.42
N MET A 637 -44.40 11.10 -21.57
CA MET A 637 -43.04 11.45 -21.93
C MET A 637 -42.46 12.56 -21.06
N GLU A 638 -43.28 13.52 -20.62
CA GLU A 638 -42.86 14.53 -19.64
C GLU A 638 -42.51 13.89 -18.30
N THR A 639 -43.34 12.95 -17.83
CA THR A 639 -43.13 12.20 -16.57
C THR A 639 -41.84 11.37 -16.63
N VAL A 640 -41.61 10.64 -17.73
CA VAL A 640 -40.34 9.90 -17.96
C VAL A 640 -39.14 10.84 -18.04
N ASN A 641 -39.30 12.03 -18.62
CA ASN A 641 -38.23 13.02 -18.72
C ASN A 641 -37.96 13.77 -17.41
N ARG A 642 -38.91 13.88 -16.48
CA ARG A 642 -38.69 14.48 -15.14
C ARG A 642 -37.64 13.74 -14.33
N ALA A 643 -37.46 12.44 -14.58
CA ALA A 643 -36.34 11.70 -14.01
C ALA A 643 -34.97 12.38 -14.32
N ARG A 644 -34.84 13.06 -15.48
CA ARG A 644 -33.63 13.80 -15.85
C ARG A 644 -33.29 15.00 -14.95
N ARG A 645 -34.28 15.67 -14.34
CA ARG A 645 -34.02 16.84 -13.47
C ARG A 645 -33.34 16.44 -12.14
N VAL A 646 -33.27 15.15 -11.86
CA VAL A 646 -32.66 14.54 -10.68
C VAL A 646 -31.31 13.88 -11.02
N ASP A 647 -31.07 13.53 -12.29
CA ASP A 647 -29.78 12.99 -12.78
C ASP A 647 -28.60 13.94 -12.56
N GLY A 648 -28.83 15.26 -12.59
CA GLY A 648 -27.79 16.28 -12.36
C GLY A 648 -27.58 16.67 -10.89
N HIS A 649 -28.55 16.38 -10.03
CA HIS A 649 -28.54 16.70 -8.61
C HIS A 649 -29.26 15.58 -7.86
N THR A 650 -28.49 14.70 -7.22
CA THR A 650 -28.85 13.44 -6.54
C THR A 650 -29.94 13.60 -5.46
N LYS A 651 -31.16 13.98 -5.85
CA LYS A 651 -32.33 14.16 -4.98
C LYS A 651 -33.09 12.83 -4.83
N PRO A 652 -33.64 12.53 -3.65
CA PRO A 652 -34.52 11.38 -3.46
C PRO A 652 -35.83 11.54 -4.23
N PHE A 653 -36.30 10.44 -4.83
CA PHE A 653 -37.67 10.32 -5.34
C PHE A 653 -38.61 10.00 -4.19
N THR A 654 -39.81 10.57 -4.24
CA THR A 654 -40.93 10.10 -3.42
C THR A 654 -41.52 8.82 -4.02
N SER A 655 -42.15 8.00 -3.17
CA SER A 655 -42.85 6.79 -3.64
C SER A 655 -43.98 7.11 -4.64
N GLU A 656 -44.55 8.31 -4.57
CA GLU A 656 -45.54 8.79 -5.53
C GLU A 656 -44.92 9.04 -6.92
N GLU A 657 -43.79 9.74 -6.99
CA GLU A 657 -43.07 9.99 -8.24
C GLU A 657 -42.56 8.69 -8.90
N ILE A 658 -42.14 7.70 -8.09
CA ILE A 658 -41.76 6.36 -8.59
C ILE A 658 -42.98 5.67 -9.22
N ASN A 659 -44.12 5.69 -8.54
CA ASN A 659 -45.34 5.07 -9.06
C ASN A 659 -45.84 5.77 -10.33
N GLU A 660 -45.77 7.10 -10.40
CA GLU A 660 -46.07 7.87 -11.61
C GLU A 660 -45.15 7.47 -12.77
N PHE A 661 -43.84 7.41 -12.52
CA PHE A 661 -42.86 6.96 -13.52
C PHE A 661 -43.15 5.55 -14.00
N GLU A 662 -43.38 4.60 -13.09
CA GLU A 662 -43.68 3.20 -13.42
C GLU A 662 -44.95 3.08 -14.27
N ASN A 663 -45.98 3.87 -13.95
CA ASN A 663 -47.22 3.90 -14.71
C ASN A 663 -47.01 4.45 -16.13
N SER A 664 -46.29 5.57 -16.27
CA SER A 664 -45.94 6.13 -17.57
C SER A 664 -45.05 5.19 -18.38
N TYR A 665 -44.04 4.57 -17.74
CA TYR A 665 -43.15 3.60 -18.37
C TYR A 665 -43.92 2.40 -18.90
N ARG A 666 -44.76 1.76 -18.08
CA ARG A 666 -45.57 0.60 -18.50
C ARG A 666 -46.50 0.97 -19.65
N TRP A 667 -47.10 2.16 -19.61
CA TRP A 667 -47.98 2.60 -20.68
C TRP A 667 -47.22 2.73 -22.00
N VAL A 668 -46.09 3.45 -22.03
CA VAL A 668 -45.28 3.65 -23.25
C VAL A 668 -44.71 2.31 -23.73
N LEU A 669 -44.13 1.50 -22.84
CA LEU A 669 -43.52 0.23 -23.20
C LEU A 669 -44.51 -0.75 -23.81
N ALA A 670 -45.74 -0.83 -23.29
CA ALA A 670 -46.78 -1.71 -23.84
C ALA A 670 -47.09 -1.41 -25.31
N ARG A 671 -46.95 -0.14 -25.75
CA ARG A 671 -47.12 0.29 -27.15
C ARG A 671 -45.88 0.05 -28.00
N LEU A 672 -44.71 -0.07 -27.37
CA LEU A 672 -43.42 -0.35 -28.02
C LEU A 672 -43.00 -1.84 -27.94
N LYS A 673 -43.88 -2.72 -27.46
CA LYS A 673 -43.57 -4.14 -27.22
C LYS A 673 -43.09 -4.88 -28.48
N ASN A 674 -43.61 -4.48 -29.64
CA ASN A 674 -43.28 -5.09 -30.94
C ASN A 674 -42.03 -4.49 -31.59
N ILE A 675 -41.40 -3.47 -30.98
CA ILE A 675 -40.16 -2.89 -31.49
C ILE A 675 -38.98 -3.70 -30.93
N PRO A 676 -38.20 -4.40 -31.78
CA PRO A 676 -37.14 -5.29 -31.33
C PRO A 676 -35.99 -4.54 -30.65
N LEU A 677 -35.44 -5.12 -29.58
CA LEU A 677 -34.28 -4.58 -28.85
C LEU A 677 -32.94 -4.94 -29.54
N GLU A 678 -32.88 -6.04 -30.26
CA GLU A 678 -31.73 -6.45 -31.08
C GLU A 678 -31.87 -5.96 -32.55
N GLY A 679 -30.75 -5.92 -33.28
CA GLY A 679 -30.72 -5.43 -34.66
C GLY A 679 -31.44 -6.38 -35.62
N VAL A 680 -32.46 -5.89 -36.33
CA VAL A 680 -33.03 -6.61 -37.47
C VAL A 680 -32.02 -6.53 -38.62
N GLN A 681 -31.41 -7.66 -38.99
CA GLN A 681 -30.70 -7.77 -40.27
C GLN A 681 -31.72 -7.62 -41.39
N PHE A 682 -31.77 -6.46 -42.04
CA PHE A 682 -32.44 -6.35 -43.33
C PHE A 682 -31.56 -7.07 -44.35
N GLY A 683 -32.03 -8.22 -44.84
CA GLY A 683 -31.42 -8.90 -45.99
C GLY A 683 -31.42 -7.99 -47.23
N PRO A 684 -30.53 -8.25 -48.21
CA PRO A 684 -30.37 -7.38 -49.36
C PRO A 684 -31.69 -7.26 -50.13
N SER A 685 -32.03 -6.02 -50.49
CA SER A 685 -33.15 -5.69 -51.36
C SER A 685 -33.05 -6.49 -52.66
N LYS A 686 -34.02 -7.37 -52.93
CA LYS A 686 -34.24 -7.86 -54.29
C LYS A 686 -34.74 -6.69 -55.12
N GLY A 687 -34.01 -6.39 -56.19
CA GLY A 687 -34.27 -5.27 -57.07
C GLY A 687 -35.64 -5.32 -57.75
N GLY A 688 -36.10 -4.10 -58.07
CA GLY A 688 -37.09 -3.76 -59.08
C GLY A 688 -36.68 -2.43 -59.66
#